data_AF-A0A182FGY3-F1
#
_entry.id   AF-A0A182FGY3-F1
#
_cell.length_a   1.000
_cell.length_b   1.000
_cell.length_c   1.000
_cell.angle_alpha   90.00
_cell.angle_beta   90.00
_cell.angle_gamma   90.00
#
_symmetry.space_group_name_H-M   'P 1'
#
loop_
_entity.id
_entity.type
_entity.pdbx_description
1 polymer ?
#
loop_
_entity_poly.entity_id
_entity_poly.type
_entity_poly.pdbx_seq_one_letter_code
_entity_poly.pdbx_strand_id
1 'polypeptide(L)'
;MLNRCAEKKYTAITSELYAVSLTPETKRKLMERIRQKVLDQQDQSPITESVTIVCKYLNQCFESKLDSIRRAVPIILRLLSHRGNEQPVMESYRKLVSYVPGVIDCSNASELASYMQRVSCLALENGQIAFQTFPLTATKCILMMVHHMPIKNWPERKIIHHALRSTLSWYKVASAVYRQCGFGMLIRSAIASADSLQDDAHAMIKELIVLVHHLFDVFYTSHHRVEVHPVDVLLRSAYDRIFARLITEWTDRHCYGMLLSVLYDLLKRPISGSLKLEIVRSLSDAVGGGGIRRLLRFLYIRKHLHEDDTVPTRTMLQRMKTIVTIILAHALYRYESEQEGQRLRELLANIEQMINTVDLGELIDARFICLRFPREKLKLEALCLMFIVRHLGLLEGAVVAGTRFELDYVYNLVASVNVIHHKRWIVPRFLVKHFIEGLSRFSHHEALRENIPNLEPLLEAILPSMPDHVPGQPLTANIFGRLPVTIERIQWIKLQPRGMRQQLIVQQQFEFLQEGYVALFDERILTTLQSTISTDTLFLGIFGSRITSRGRFCASLLLSKRTLSGTRLARMHNNIKRNVNHRSIDQWLDWTRAIYGSVDGLDRASRRSLLAHLDGVPLSGDFDQLFSIVFELRARLLASLLLGNAGNDRQVSKQTATFGCPSNAITNGGEIEPATKKRKI
;
A
#
# COMPACT_ATOMS: atom_id res chain seq x y z
N MET A 1 -53.62 41.49 25.60
CA MET A 1 -53.27 41.73 27.03
C MET A 1 -52.54 40.56 27.71
N LEU A 2 -52.59 39.33 27.20
CA LEU A 2 -51.85 38.17 27.77
C LEU A 2 -50.31 38.23 27.59
N ASN A 3 -49.79 38.90 26.56
CA ASN A 3 -48.34 38.99 26.30
C ASN A 3 -47.55 39.82 27.33
N ARG A 4 -48.18 40.84 27.95
CA ARG A 4 -47.52 41.65 29.00
C ARG A 4 -47.38 40.92 30.35
N CYS A 5 -48.13 39.85 30.57
CA CYS A 5 -48.06 39.07 31.82
C CYS A 5 -46.96 38.01 31.79
N ALA A 6 -46.65 37.44 30.63
CA ALA A 6 -45.53 36.53 30.45
C ALA A 6 -44.18 37.27 30.55
N GLU A 7 -44.05 38.44 29.90
CA GLU A 7 -42.88 39.31 30.06
C GLU A 7 -42.68 39.73 31.51
N LYS A 8 -43.73 40.11 32.25
CA LYS A 8 -43.61 40.51 33.65
C LYS A 8 -43.18 39.39 34.61
N LYS A 9 -43.53 38.14 34.33
CA LYS A 9 -43.09 36.98 35.13
C LYS A 9 -41.63 36.59 34.84
N TYR A 10 -41.14 36.84 33.62
CA TYR A 10 -39.72 36.67 33.30
C TYR A 10 -38.88 37.88 33.71
N THR A 11 -39.44 39.09 33.77
CA THR A 11 -38.68 40.29 34.14
C THR A 11 -38.31 40.38 35.61
N ALA A 12 -38.96 39.61 36.49
CA ALA A 12 -38.51 39.47 37.89
C ALA A 12 -37.16 38.74 38.00
N ILE A 13 -36.69 38.08 36.94
CA ILE A 13 -35.31 37.57 36.83
C ILE A 13 -34.38 38.64 36.23
N THR A 14 -34.90 39.61 35.46
CA THR A 14 -34.08 40.47 34.60
C THR A 14 -33.59 41.77 35.23
N SER A 15 -34.12 42.23 36.36
CA SER A 15 -33.77 43.57 36.89
C SER A 15 -32.57 43.62 37.84
N GLU A 16 -31.98 42.50 38.28
CA GLU A 16 -30.93 42.54 39.32
C GLU A 16 -29.51 42.12 38.90
N LEU A 17 -29.26 41.69 37.66
CA LEU A 17 -27.94 41.15 37.32
C LEU A 17 -27.40 41.65 35.98
N TYR A 18 -27.07 42.94 35.95
CA TYR A 18 -26.07 43.46 35.02
C TYR A 18 -24.69 43.46 35.70
N ALA A 19 -23.90 42.45 35.34
CA ALA A 19 -22.44 42.41 35.24
C ALA A 19 -21.58 43.38 36.09
N VAL A 20 -21.25 43.01 37.34
CA VAL A 20 -19.90 43.09 37.94
C VAL A 20 -19.82 42.01 39.05
N SER A 21 -18.83 41.10 38.97
CA SER A 21 -18.44 40.10 39.98
C SER A 21 -19.56 39.40 40.79
N LEU A 22 -20.38 38.58 40.12
CA LEU A 22 -21.16 37.56 40.82
C LEU A 22 -20.21 36.65 41.63
N THR A 23 -20.39 36.60 42.95
CA THR A 23 -19.67 35.68 43.83
C THR A 23 -19.96 34.22 43.46
N PRO A 24 -19.07 33.26 43.74
CA PRO A 24 -19.30 31.84 43.43
C PRO A 24 -20.59 31.27 44.04
N GLU A 25 -21.05 31.85 45.15
CA GLU A 25 -22.28 31.44 45.82
C GLU A 25 -23.54 31.99 45.12
N THR A 26 -23.50 33.25 44.65
CA THR A 26 -24.60 33.85 43.88
C THR A 26 -24.74 33.19 42.51
N LYS A 27 -23.63 32.81 41.85
CA LYS A 27 -23.67 31.98 40.62
C LYS A 27 -24.32 30.62 40.86
N ARG A 28 -23.97 29.94 41.95
CA ARG A 28 -24.58 28.64 42.33
C ARG A 28 -26.08 28.76 42.60
N LYS A 29 -26.50 29.77 43.38
CA LYS A 29 -27.93 30.04 43.67
C LYS A 29 -28.71 30.38 42.39
N LEU A 30 -28.12 31.18 41.49
CA LEU A 30 -28.73 31.54 40.21
C LEU A 30 -28.90 30.32 39.30
N MET A 31 -27.86 29.49 39.17
CA MET A 31 -27.91 28.26 38.38
C MET A 31 -28.92 27.25 38.93
N GLU A 32 -29.07 27.14 40.25
CA GLU A 32 -30.09 26.29 40.87
C GLU A 32 -31.51 26.80 40.62
N ARG A 33 -31.73 28.12 40.69
CA ARG A 33 -33.02 28.74 40.32
C ARG A 33 -33.35 28.51 38.84
N ILE A 34 -32.37 28.60 37.95
CA ILE A 34 -32.54 28.27 36.53
C ILE A 34 -32.88 26.78 36.39
N ARG A 35 -32.16 25.90 37.11
CA ARG A 35 -32.39 24.45 37.11
C ARG A 35 -33.81 24.09 37.52
N GLN A 36 -34.27 24.63 38.64
CA GLN A 36 -35.65 24.44 39.13
C GLN A 36 -36.66 24.93 38.08
N LYS A 37 -36.50 26.15 37.55
CA LYS A 37 -37.41 26.67 36.53
C LYS A 37 -37.46 25.84 35.24
N VAL A 38 -36.33 25.29 34.79
CA VAL A 38 -36.25 24.51 33.55
C VAL A 38 -36.69 23.05 33.76
N LEU A 39 -36.46 22.47 34.95
CA LEU A 39 -36.81 21.07 35.25
C LEU A 39 -38.22 20.92 35.84
N ASP A 40 -38.74 21.90 36.58
CA ASP A 40 -40.07 21.86 37.22
C ASP A 40 -41.20 22.25 36.24
N GLN A 41 -40.87 22.77 35.06
CA GLN A 41 -41.83 22.95 33.97
C GLN A 41 -42.14 21.59 33.33
N GLN A 42 -43.13 20.89 33.90
CA GLN A 42 -43.77 19.71 33.30
C GLN A 42 -44.75 20.15 32.19
N ASP A 43 -44.56 19.59 30.99
CA ASP A 43 -45.53 19.41 29.89
C ASP A 43 -46.35 20.60 29.34
N GLN A 44 -46.10 21.85 29.71
CA GLN A 44 -46.84 23.00 29.17
C GLN A 44 -45.98 23.93 28.31
N SER A 45 -46.14 23.79 27.00
CA SER A 45 -45.74 24.70 25.90
C SER A 45 -44.23 24.87 25.61
N PRO A 46 -43.83 25.03 24.33
CA PRO A 46 -42.44 25.16 23.95
C PRO A 46 -41.84 26.47 24.47
N ILE A 47 -40.87 26.36 25.37
CA ILE A 47 -39.99 27.43 25.82
C ILE A 47 -39.27 27.96 24.57
N THR A 48 -39.78 28.97 23.91
CA THR A 48 -39.17 29.54 22.70
C THR A 48 -38.63 30.93 23.03
N GLU A 49 -39.46 31.86 23.48
CA GLU A 49 -39.04 33.26 23.71
C GLU A 49 -38.06 33.45 24.90
N SER A 50 -37.99 32.53 25.86
CA SER A 50 -37.14 32.67 27.06
C SER A 50 -35.80 31.92 27.01
N VAL A 51 -35.57 31.06 26.00
CA VAL A 51 -34.35 30.24 25.91
C VAL A 51 -33.08 31.06 25.75
N THR A 52 -33.10 32.09 24.90
CA THR A 52 -31.96 32.97 24.67
C THR A 52 -31.54 33.70 25.94
N ILE A 53 -32.54 34.14 26.74
CA ILE A 53 -32.32 34.81 28.02
C ILE A 53 -31.75 33.83 29.05
N VAL A 54 -32.34 32.63 29.15
CA VAL A 54 -31.84 31.56 30.04
C VAL A 54 -30.39 31.21 29.69
N CYS A 55 -30.06 31.03 28.41
CA CYS A 55 -28.71 30.74 27.93
C CYS A 55 -27.72 31.87 28.26
N LYS A 56 -28.13 33.14 28.11
CA LYS A 56 -27.32 34.31 28.46
C LYS A 56 -26.94 34.33 29.94
N TYR A 57 -27.90 34.06 30.84
CA TYR A 57 -27.62 33.98 32.29
C TYR A 57 -26.82 32.74 32.66
N LEU A 58 -27.17 31.59 32.07
CA LEU A 58 -26.45 30.33 32.29
C LEU A 58 -24.96 30.49 31.92
N ASN A 59 -24.66 31.20 30.83
CA ASN A 59 -23.29 31.52 30.40
C ASN A 59 -22.50 32.39 31.39
N GLN A 60 -23.15 33.14 32.27
CA GLN A 60 -22.51 33.93 33.33
C GLN A 60 -22.24 33.10 34.60
N CYS A 61 -22.97 32.00 34.77
CA CYS A 61 -22.86 31.10 35.92
C CYS A 61 -21.76 30.05 35.79
N PHE A 62 -21.24 29.80 34.59
CA PHE A 62 -20.23 28.77 34.37
C PHE A 62 -18.91 29.09 35.09
N GLU A 63 -18.35 28.06 35.73
CA GLU A 63 -17.07 28.10 36.42
C GLU A 63 -16.22 26.90 36.00
N SER A 64 -14.90 27.01 36.11
CA SER A 64 -13.94 25.92 35.91
C SER A 64 -13.93 24.94 37.11
N LYS A 65 -15.11 24.43 37.49
CA LYS A 65 -15.33 23.47 38.59
C LYS A 65 -16.29 22.38 38.15
N LEU A 66 -16.03 21.13 38.54
CA LEU A 66 -16.86 19.97 38.19
C LEU A 66 -18.34 20.16 38.60
N ASP A 67 -18.59 20.72 39.78
CA ASP A 67 -19.95 20.98 40.27
C ASP A 67 -20.72 21.97 39.39
N SER A 68 -20.04 22.91 38.73
CA SER A 68 -20.67 23.84 37.78
C SER A 68 -21.18 23.07 36.56
N ILE A 69 -20.37 22.13 36.05
CA ILE A 69 -20.73 21.27 34.91
C ILE A 69 -21.87 20.32 35.28
N ARG A 70 -21.79 19.63 36.43
CA ARG A 70 -22.84 18.72 36.92
C ARG A 70 -24.21 19.39 37.02
N ARG A 71 -24.25 20.66 37.42
CA ARG A 71 -25.50 21.44 37.54
C ARG A 71 -25.99 21.98 36.21
N ALA A 72 -25.07 22.37 35.32
CA ALA A 72 -25.40 22.98 34.04
C ALA A 72 -25.84 21.97 32.97
N VAL A 73 -25.22 20.78 32.89
CA VAL A 73 -25.51 19.79 31.85
C VAL A 73 -26.98 19.35 31.83
N PRO A 74 -27.64 19.02 32.96
CA PRO A 74 -29.05 18.63 32.95
C PRO A 74 -29.97 19.72 32.39
N ILE A 75 -29.65 21.00 32.64
CA ILE A 75 -30.38 22.15 32.10
C ILE A 75 -30.23 22.16 30.57
N ILE A 76 -29.00 22.03 30.06
CA ILE A 76 -28.72 21.98 28.62
C ILE A 76 -29.43 20.81 27.95
N LEU A 77 -29.38 19.61 28.54
CA LEU A 77 -30.06 18.42 28.01
C LEU A 77 -31.57 18.64 27.90
N ARG A 78 -32.19 19.26 28.92
CA ARG A 78 -33.63 19.58 28.91
C ARG A 78 -33.96 20.64 27.86
N LEU A 79 -33.15 21.68 27.74
CA LEU A 79 -33.37 22.73 26.72
C LEU A 79 -33.24 22.15 25.30
N LEU A 80 -32.23 21.32 25.05
CA LEU A 80 -32.05 20.64 23.76
C LEU A 80 -33.21 19.69 23.43
N SER A 81 -33.80 19.03 24.43
CA SER A 81 -34.93 18.13 24.19
C SER A 81 -36.24 18.84 23.80
N HIS A 82 -36.35 20.16 24.01
CA HIS A 82 -37.59 20.93 23.75
C HIS A 82 -37.62 21.64 22.39
N ARG A 83 -36.56 21.52 21.57
CA ARG A 83 -36.45 22.04 20.19
C ARG A 83 -36.72 23.54 19.96
N GLY A 84 -36.84 24.34 21.01
CA GLY A 84 -36.99 25.79 20.92
C GLY A 84 -35.63 26.49 20.95
N ASN A 85 -35.33 27.35 19.95
CA ASN A 85 -34.14 28.23 19.91
C ASN A 85 -32.80 27.50 20.14
N GLU A 86 -32.44 26.65 19.19
CA GLU A 86 -31.34 25.68 19.27
C GLU A 86 -29.93 26.30 19.27
N GLN A 87 -29.72 27.37 18.49
CA GLN A 87 -28.40 28.02 18.40
C GLN A 87 -27.90 28.56 19.75
N PRO A 88 -28.68 29.35 20.52
CA PRO A 88 -28.27 29.81 21.85
C PRO A 88 -27.89 28.68 22.81
N VAL A 89 -28.63 27.57 22.80
CA VAL A 89 -28.38 26.42 23.67
C VAL A 89 -27.07 25.73 23.29
N MET A 90 -26.81 25.57 21.98
CA MET A 90 -25.57 24.99 21.47
C MET A 90 -24.35 25.89 21.74
N GLU A 91 -24.50 27.21 21.68
CA GLU A 91 -23.46 28.16 22.06
C GLU A 91 -23.14 28.10 23.57
N SER A 92 -24.18 28.01 24.40
CA SER A 92 -24.02 27.77 25.84
C SER A 92 -23.35 26.45 26.14
N TYR A 93 -23.72 25.38 25.44
CA TYR A 93 -23.04 24.09 25.56
C TYR A 93 -21.58 24.17 25.15
N ARG A 94 -21.26 24.84 24.03
CA ARG A 94 -19.87 25.04 23.59
C ARG A 94 -19.04 25.78 24.64
N LYS A 95 -19.61 26.80 25.28
CA LYS A 95 -18.97 27.54 26.37
C LYS A 95 -18.76 26.65 27.60
N LEU A 96 -19.75 25.86 27.99
CA LEU A 96 -19.63 24.92 29.11
C LEU A 96 -18.51 23.91 28.88
N VAL A 97 -18.49 23.29 27.69
CA VAL A 97 -17.51 22.25 27.33
C VAL A 97 -16.08 22.82 27.29
N SER A 98 -15.89 24.11 27.04
CA SER A 98 -14.57 24.74 27.10
C SER A 98 -13.91 24.70 28.48
N TYR A 99 -14.68 24.53 29.56
CA TYR A 99 -14.17 24.38 30.92
C TYR A 99 -13.83 22.94 31.31
N VAL A 100 -14.31 21.95 30.54
CA VAL A 100 -14.08 20.52 30.83
C VAL A 100 -12.59 20.18 30.92
N PRO A 101 -11.71 20.61 29.99
CA PRO A 101 -10.28 20.33 30.07
C PRO A 101 -9.61 20.68 31.40
N GLY A 102 -10.10 21.71 32.11
CA GLY A 102 -9.52 22.18 33.37
C GLY A 102 -10.00 21.43 34.62
N VAL A 103 -10.99 20.53 34.49
CA VAL A 103 -11.59 19.81 35.63
C VAL A 103 -11.56 18.30 35.48
N ILE A 104 -11.08 17.81 34.34
CA ILE A 104 -11.20 16.41 33.95
C ILE A 104 -10.17 15.57 34.71
N ASP A 105 -10.62 14.52 35.38
CA ASP A 105 -9.75 13.56 36.09
C ASP A 105 -10.26 12.11 35.92
N CYS A 106 -9.46 11.14 36.36
CA CYS A 106 -9.80 9.71 36.22
C CYS A 106 -11.08 9.33 36.98
N SER A 107 -11.46 10.06 38.02
CA SER A 107 -12.65 9.78 38.84
C SER A 107 -13.95 10.30 38.21
N ASN A 108 -13.86 11.28 37.31
CA ASN A 108 -15.03 11.96 36.73
C ASN A 108 -15.16 11.81 35.19
N ALA A 109 -14.17 11.23 34.52
CA ALA A 109 -14.15 11.08 33.06
C ALA A 109 -15.34 10.29 32.50
N SER A 110 -15.76 9.21 33.15
CA SER A 110 -16.90 8.40 32.70
C SER A 110 -18.23 9.17 32.77
N GLU A 111 -18.43 9.92 33.84
CA GLU A 111 -19.60 10.80 34.04
C GLU A 111 -19.64 11.90 32.97
N LEU A 112 -18.52 12.58 32.75
CA LEU A 112 -18.41 13.63 31.73
C LEU A 112 -18.62 13.09 30.31
N ALA A 113 -18.10 11.90 30.02
CA ALA A 113 -18.35 11.24 28.74
C ALA A 113 -19.82 10.86 28.55
N SER A 114 -20.49 10.34 29.58
CA SER A 114 -21.94 10.04 29.55
C SER A 114 -22.76 11.30 29.23
N TYR A 115 -22.42 12.43 29.83
CA TYR A 115 -23.04 13.72 29.52
C TYR A 115 -22.85 14.13 28.06
N MET A 116 -21.63 14.04 27.53
CA MET A 116 -21.35 14.35 26.13
C MET A 116 -22.04 13.39 25.17
N GLN A 117 -22.12 12.11 25.51
CA GLN A 117 -22.84 11.09 24.75
C GLN A 117 -24.33 11.45 24.63
N ARG A 118 -24.99 11.78 25.74
CA ARG A 118 -26.42 12.13 25.75
C ARG A 118 -26.71 13.37 24.90
N VAL A 119 -25.86 14.39 24.98
CA VAL A 119 -25.98 15.58 24.12
C VAL A 119 -25.78 15.19 22.66
N SER A 120 -24.77 14.37 22.34
CA SER A 120 -24.50 13.90 20.98
C SER A 120 -25.68 13.11 20.39
N CYS A 121 -26.35 12.28 21.20
CA CYS A 121 -27.53 11.52 20.78
C CYS A 121 -28.74 12.41 20.53
N LEU A 122 -29.01 13.41 21.37
CA LEU A 122 -30.09 14.39 21.09
C LEU A 122 -29.82 15.18 19.81
N ALA A 123 -28.54 15.39 19.52
CA ALA A 123 -28.09 16.11 18.36
C ALA A 123 -28.22 15.26 17.06
N LEU A 124 -28.20 13.93 17.18
CA LEU A 124 -28.43 12.96 16.09
C LEU A 124 -29.74 12.20 16.29
N GLU A 125 -30.86 12.82 15.94
CA GLU A 125 -32.14 12.13 16.01
C GLU A 125 -32.33 11.22 14.78
N ASN A 126 -32.53 9.91 15.01
CA ASN A 126 -32.74 8.91 13.95
C ASN A 126 -31.69 8.93 12.81
N GLY A 127 -30.46 9.37 13.12
CA GLY A 127 -29.37 9.47 12.13
C GLY A 127 -29.41 10.72 11.25
N GLN A 128 -30.29 11.69 11.53
CA GLN A 128 -30.34 12.99 10.87
C GLN A 128 -29.75 14.08 11.77
N ILE A 129 -29.16 15.13 11.17
CA ILE A 129 -28.67 16.30 11.90
C ILE A 129 -29.89 17.04 12.46
N ALA A 130 -30.04 17.05 13.78
CA ALA A 130 -30.95 17.97 14.44
C ALA A 130 -30.33 19.38 14.55
N PHE A 131 -29.00 19.50 14.70
CA PHE A 131 -28.32 20.79 14.96
C PHE A 131 -27.09 21.05 14.07
N GLN A 132 -27.16 21.96 13.09
CA GLN A 132 -26.07 22.16 12.10
C GLN A 132 -24.72 22.61 12.70
N THR A 133 -24.69 23.15 13.92
CA THR A 133 -23.49 23.70 14.59
C THR A 133 -23.10 22.86 15.81
N PHE A 134 -22.75 21.59 15.64
CA PHE A 134 -22.24 20.76 16.74
C PHE A 134 -20.76 21.07 17.05
N PRO A 135 -20.34 21.17 18.34
CA PRO A 135 -19.04 21.76 18.67
C PRO A 135 -17.87 20.77 18.53
N LEU A 136 -16.89 21.16 17.71
CA LEU A 136 -15.49 20.66 17.73
C LEU A 136 -14.92 20.49 19.16
N THR A 137 -15.36 21.32 20.10
CA THR A 137 -14.91 21.31 21.50
C THR A 137 -15.31 20.03 22.24
N ALA A 138 -16.48 19.43 21.95
CA ALA A 138 -16.89 18.17 22.56
C ALA A 138 -16.00 17.01 22.09
N THR A 139 -15.66 16.99 20.80
CA THR A 139 -14.67 16.05 20.27
C THR A 139 -13.30 16.22 20.91
N LYS A 140 -12.85 17.46 21.15
CA LYS A 140 -11.58 17.76 21.85
C LYS A 140 -11.56 17.29 23.31
N CYS A 141 -12.69 17.34 24.00
CA CYS A 141 -12.76 16.84 25.38
C CYS A 141 -12.78 15.32 25.43
N ILE A 142 -13.50 14.66 24.52
CA ILE A 142 -13.45 13.20 24.37
C ILE A 142 -12.05 12.74 23.97
N LEU A 143 -11.37 13.48 23.10
CA LEU A 143 -9.95 13.30 22.78
C LEU A 143 -9.07 13.27 24.02
N MET A 144 -9.21 14.29 24.89
CA MET A 144 -8.43 14.34 26.14
C MET A 144 -8.76 13.18 27.07
N MET A 145 -10.04 12.79 27.19
CA MET A 145 -10.44 11.63 28.00
C MET A 145 -9.81 10.32 27.49
N VAL A 146 -9.79 10.13 26.18
CA VAL A 146 -9.23 8.92 25.55
C VAL A 146 -7.70 8.92 25.58
N HIS A 147 -7.06 10.07 25.43
CA HIS A 147 -5.60 10.19 25.30
C HIS A 147 -4.86 10.28 26.65
N HIS A 148 -5.38 11.02 27.63
CA HIS A 148 -4.65 11.37 28.84
C HIS A 148 -5.06 10.58 30.09
N MET A 149 -6.07 9.70 29.99
CA MET A 149 -6.59 9.00 31.16
C MET A 149 -6.35 7.49 31.08
N PRO A 150 -5.47 6.94 31.93
CA PRO A 150 -5.28 5.50 32.05
C PRO A 150 -6.42 4.89 32.89
N ILE A 151 -7.64 4.89 32.38
CA ILE A 151 -8.79 4.31 33.09
C ILE A 151 -8.64 2.80 33.08
N LYS A 152 -8.25 2.14 34.17
CA LYS A 152 -8.02 0.68 34.12
C LYS A 152 -9.32 -0.13 34.04
N ASN A 153 -10.46 0.47 34.41
CA ASN A 153 -11.74 -0.21 34.53
C ASN A 153 -12.54 -0.26 33.22
N TRP A 154 -13.00 -1.44 32.83
CA TRP A 154 -13.69 -1.68 31.56
C TRP A 154 -15.06 -0.98 31.41
N PRO A 155 -15.99 -1.02 32.38
CA PRO A 155 -17.30 -0.36 32.26
C PRO A 155 -17.20 1.15 32.07
N GLU A 156 -16.25 1.81 32.72
CA GLU A 156 -16.00 3.25 32.59
C GLU A 156 -15.44 3.61 31.21
N ARG A 157 -14.51 2.80 30.68
CA ARG A 157 -14.01 2.98 29.31
C ARG A 157 -15.09 2.78 28.27
N LYS A 158 -15.96 1.78 28.45
CA LYS A 158 -17.06 1.50 27.53
C LYS A 158 -17.94 2.74 27.34
N ILE A 159 -18.17 3.54 28.39
CA ILE A 159 -18.92 4.80 28.32
C ILE A 159 -18.16 5.83 27.46
N ILE A 160 -16.85 5.99 27.67
CA ILE A 160 -16.02 6.94 26.91
C ILE A 160 -15.93 6.56 25.43
N HIS A 161 -15.73 5.28 25.12
CA HIS A 161 -15.74 4.79 23.74
C HIS A 161 -17.12 4.88 23.10
N HIS A 162 -18.19 4.74 23.88
CA HIS A 162 -19.54 4.96 23.37
C HIS A 162 -19.78 6.44 23.04
N ALA A 163 -19.33 7.37 23.91
CA ALA A 163 -19.36 8.80 23.66
C ALA A 163 -18.55 9.19 22.42
N LEU A 164 -17.36 8.59 22.25
CA LEU A 164 -16.55 8.71 21.03
C LEU A 164 -17.37 8.31 19.81
N ARG A 165 -17.97 7.13 19.80
CA ARG A 165 -18.77 6.62 18.68
C ARG A 165 -19.97 7.49 18.33
N SER A 166 -20.73 7.95 19.32
CA SER A 166 -21.82 8.92 19.12
C SER A 166 -21.33 10.26 18.53
N THR A 167 -20.10 10.64 18.85
CA THR A 167 -19.45 11.81 18.25
C THR A 167 -18.93 11.51 16.84
N LEU A 168 -18.57 10.27 16.53
CA LEU A 168 -18.14 9.86 15.19
C LEU A 168 -19.31 9.82 14.20
N SER A 169 -20.47 9.33 14.63
CA SER A 169 -21.67 9.31 13.78
C SER A 169 -22.10 10.70 13.29
N TRP A 170 -21.74 11.76 14.02
CA TRP A 170 -21.95 13.15 13.60
C TRP A 170 -21.21 13.49 12.29
N TYR A 171 -20.00 12.96 12.12
CA TYR A 171 -19.20 13.22 10.91
C TYR A 171 -19.77 12.56 9.66
N LYS A 172 -20.65 11.56 9.79
CA LYS A 172 -21.35 10.93 8.66
C LYS A 172 -22.20 11.94 7.90
N VAL A 173 -22.76 12.92 8.61
CA VAL A 173 -23.76 13.85 8.07
C VAL A 173 -23.18 15.26 7.85
N ALA A 174 -22.02 15.58 8.44
CA ALA A 174 -21.34 16.87 8.33
C ALA A 174 -19.90 16.73 7.80
N SER A 175 -19.74 16.31 6.54
CA SER A 175 -18.44 16.00 5.91
C SER A 175 -17.45 17.18 5.87
N ALA A 176 -17.92 18.43 5.81
CA ALA A 176 -17.08 19.63 5.84
C ALA A 176 -16.23 19.76 7.13
N VAL A 177 -16.67 19.13 8.21
CA VAL A 177 -16.00 19.14 9.53
C VAL A 177 -14.81 18.15 9.56
N TYR A 178 -14.74 17.22 8.61
CA TYR A 178 -13.67 16.21 8.50
C TYR A 178 -12.26 16.81 8.49
N ARG A 179 -12.06 17.93 7.78
CA ARG A 179 -10.76 18.61 7.68
C ARG A 179 -10.41 19.45 8.91
N GLN A 180 -11.40 19.83 9.74
CA GLN A 180 -11.21 20.78 10.85
C GLN A 180 -10.88 20.10 12.19
N CYS A 181 -11.21 18.81 12.35
CA CYS A 181 -11.24 18.17 13.67
C CYS A 181 -10.02 17.33 14.08
N GLY A 182 -9.00 17.17 13.23
CA GLY A 182 -7.88 16.28 13.57
C GLY A 182 -8.34 14.85 13.90
N PHE A 183 -9.43 14.38 13.28
CA PHE A 183 -10.07 13.09 13.53
C PHE A 183 -9.11 11.90 13.43
N GLY A 184 -8.09 11.99 12.57
CA GLY A 184 -7.00 11.02 12.52
C GLY A 184 -6.26 10.85 13.85
N MET A 185 -6.02 11.94 14.59
CA MET A 185 -5.44 11.87 15.93
C MET A 185 -6.42 11.24 16.91
N LEU A 186 -7.71 11.55 16.82
CA LEU A 186 -8.75 10.95 17.68
C LEU A 186 -8.80 9.43 17.57
N ILE A 187 -8.83 8.90 16.34
CA ILE A 187 -8.82 7.45 16.16
C ILE A 187 -7.49 6.86 16.62
N ARG A 188 -6.35 7.47 16.27
CA ARG A 188 -5.03 6.96 16.71
C ARG A 188 -4.94 6.90 18.23
N SER A 189 -5.46 7.90 18.93
CA SER A 189 -5.54 7.92 20.40
C SER A 189 -6.49 6.86 20.93
N ALA A 190 -7.63 6.59 20.28
CA ALA A 190 -8.54 5.51 20.67
C ALA A 190 -7.96 4.12 20.43
N ILE A 191 -7.17 3.95 19.37
CA ILE A 191 -6.42 2.72 19.12
C ILE A 191 -5.33 2.55 20.18
N ALA A 192 -4.55 3.60 20.46
CA ALA A 192 -3.50 3.57 21.48
C ALA A 192 -4.04 3.38 22.89
N SER A 193 -5.21 3.95 23.21
CA SER A 193 -5.85 3.76 24.50
C SER A 193 -6.23 2.29 24.69
N ALA A 194 -6.65 1.57 23.64
CA ALA A 194 -6.95 0.14 23.74
C ALA A 194 -5.72 -0.67 24.22
N ASP A 195 -4.49 -0.26 23.91
CA ASP A 195 -3.27 -0.96 24.36
C ASP A 195 -3.11 -1.00 25.89
N SER A 196 -3.74 -0.07 26.61
CA SER A 196 -3.71 -0.05 28.08
C SER A 196 -4.71 -1.03 28.72
N LEU A 197 -5.44 -1.82 27.93
CA LEU A 197 -6.27 -2.96 28.35
C LEU A 197 -5.49 -4.29 28.31
N GLN A 198 -4.25 -4.30 28.80
CA GLN A 198 -3.39 -5.50 28.72
C GLN A 198 -3.96 -6.71 29.48
N ASP A 199 -4.76 -6.46 30.51
CA ASP A 199 -5.30 -7.50 31.40
C ASP A 199 -6.58 -8.20 30.86
N ASP A 200 -7.26 -7.63 29.85
CA ASP A 200 -8.44 -8.24 29.20
C ASP A 200 -8.36 -8.11 27.67
N ALA A 201 -7.62 -9.04 27.08
CA ALA A 201 -7.39 -9.13 25.64
C ALA A 201 -8.69 -9.20 24.83
N HIS A 202 -9.69 -9.92 25.34
CA HIS A 202 -10.96 -10.14 24.65
C HIS A 202 -11.78 -8.86 24.58
N ALA A 203 -11.82 -8.12 25.67
CA ALA A 203 -12.47 -6.82 25.73
C ALA A 203 -11.78 -5.82 24.78
N MET A 204 -10.45 -5.75 24.82
CA MET A 204 -9.67 -4.90 23.90
C MET A 204 -9.99 -5.19 22.43
N ILE A 205 -9.97 -6.46 22.02
CA ILE A 205 -10.25 -6.88 20.64
C ILE A 205 -11.68 -6.50 20.23
N LYS A 206 -12.67 -6.74 21.09
CA LYS A 206 -14.07 -6.37 20.83
C LYS A 206 -14.24 -4.87 20.58
N GLU A 207 -13.57 -4.01 21.35
CA GLU A 207 -13.65 -2.55 21.14
C GLU A 207 -13.01 -2.12 19.84
N LEU A 208 -11.82 -2.64 19.53
CA LEU A 208 -11.15 -2.33 18.28
C LEU A 208 -11.99 -2.79 17.08
N ILE A 209 -12.64 -3.96 17.16
CA ILE A 209 -13.57 -4.44 16.14
C ILE A 209 -14.74 -3.46 16.00
N VAL A 210 -15.37 -3.04 17.11
CA VAL A 210 -16.50 -2.10 17.07
C VAL A 210 -16.08 -0.74 16.51
N LEU A 211 -14.90 -0.24 16.86
CA LEU A 211 -14.32 0.97 16.30
C LEU A 211 -14.12 0.84 14.80
N VAL A 212 -13.52 -0.26 14.33
CA VAL A 212 -13.34 -0.56 12.90
C VAL A 212 -14.67 -0.57 12.15
N HIS A 213 -15.71 -1.22 12.72
CA HIS A 213 -17.06 -1.20 12.13
C HIS A 213 -17.59 0.23 12.01
N HIS A 214 -17.45 1.05 13.06
CA HIS A 214 -17.83 2.46 13.01
C HIS A 214 -17.03 3.26 11.97
N LEU A 215 -15.73 2.99 11.80
CA LEU A 215 -14.93 3.64 10.78
C LEU A 215 -15.45 3.34 9.37
N PHE A 216 -15.84 2.08 9.14
CA PHE A 216 -16.47 1.69 7.89
C PHE A 216 -17.82 2.38 7.70
N ASP A 217 -18.71 2.31 8.68
CA ASP A 217 -20.09 2.81 8.57
C ASP A 217 -20.19 4.34 8.41
N VAL A 218 -19.20 5.06 8.92
CA VAL A 218 -19.16 6.53 8.90
C VAL A 218 -18.36 7.06 7.72
N PHE A 219 -17.18 6.49 7.43
CA PHE A 219 -16.24 7.11 6.49
C PHE A 219 -16.05 6.33 5.18
N TYR A 220 -16.43 5.05 5.13
CA TYR A 220 -16.27 4.25 3.93
C TYR A 220 -17.58 4.27 3.12
N THR A 221 -17.90 5.44 2.56
CA THR A 221 -18.96 5.53 1.54
C THR A 221 -18.39 5.08 0.19
N SER A 222 -19.21 4.43 -0.62
CA SER A 222 -18.85 3.61 -1.79
C SER A 222 -18.24 4.36 -3.00
N HIS A 223 -17.65 5.55 -2.83
CA HIS A 223 -17.20 6.43 -3.92
C HIS A 223 -15.71 6.79 -3.90
N HIS A 224 -14.88 6.16 -3.08
CA HIS A 224 -13.45 6.48 -3.04
C HIS A 224 -12.67 5.76 -4.15
N ARG A 225 -12.38 6.51 -5.23
CA ARG A 225 -11.51 6.07 -6.33
C ARG A 225 -10.06 6.43 -6.04
N VAL A 226 -9.22 5.38 -6.02
CA VAL A 226 -7.79 5.35 -6.40
C VAL A 226 -6.74 6.03 -5.50
N GLU A 227 -7.09 6.96 -4.60
CA GLU A 227 -6.12 7.49 -3.60
C GLU A 227 -6.19 6.74 -2.26
N VAL A 228 -5.04 6.57 -1.58
CA VAL A 228 -4.98 6.03 -0.21
C VAL A 228 -5.73 6.98 0.70
N HIS A 229 -6.92 6.57 1.15
CA HIS A 229 -7.74 7.42 2.00
C HIS A 229 -7.12 7.46 3.41
N PRO A 230 -7.13 8.59 4.14
CA PRO A 230 -6.57 8.63 5.50
C PRO A 230 -7.20 7.60 6.45
N VAL A 231 -8.43 7.16 6.16
CA VAL A 231 -9.11 6.09 6.89
C VAL A 231 -8.49 4.72 6.63
N ASP A 232 -7.92 4.47 5.46
CA ASP A 232 -7.22 3.21 5.15
C ASP A 232 -6.03 3.03 6.11
N VAL A 233 -5.29 4.11 6.40
CA VAL A 233 -4.19 4.11 7.38
C VAL A 233 -4.69 3.81 8.80
N LEU A 234 -5.86 4.33 9.16
CA LEU A 234 -6.44 4.16 10.49
C LEU A 234 -7.03 2.77 10.69
N LEU A 235 -7.70 2.25 9.66
CA LEU A 235 -8.15 0.86 9.59
C LEU A 235 -6.98 -0.09 9.71
N ARG A 236 -5.92 0.13 8.91
CA ARG A 236 -4.69 -0.66 8.99
C ARG A 236 -4.13 -0.65 10.41
N SER A 237 -3.98 0.52 11.02
CA SER A 237 -3.49 0.63 12.40
C SER A 237 -4.36 -0.11 13.41
N ALA A 238 -5.69 -0.12 13.25
CA ALA A 238 -6.59 -0.84 14.16
C ALA A 238 -6.48 -2.36 13.95
N TYR A 239 -6.47 -2.83 12.70
CA TYR A 239 -6.30 -4.24 12.38
C TYR A 239 -4.94 -4.78 12.81
N ASP A 240 -3.87 -4.01 12.65
CA ASP A 240 -2.52 -4.39 13.12
C ASP A 240 -2.53 -4.67 14.63
N ARG A 241 -3.22 -3.84 15.44
CA ARG A 241 -3.37 -4.08 16.88
C ARG A 241 -4.22 -5.31 17.21
N ILE A 242 -5.35 -5.48 16.52
CA ILE A 242 -6.22 -6.65 16.70
C ILE A 242 -5.44 -7.93 16.41
N PHE A 243 -4.76 -7.99 15.25
CA PHE A 243 -4.02 -9.16 14.84
C PHE A 243 -2.77 -9.41 15.67
N ALA A 244 -2.03 -8.37 16.08
CA ALA A 244 -0.88 -8.53 16.97
C ALA A 244 -1.26 -9.30 18.24
N ARG A 245 -2.41 -8.98 18.84
CA ARG A 245 -2.88 -9.70 20.03
C ARG A 245 -3.38 -11.11 19.72
N LEU A 246 -4.24 -11.25 18.71
CA LEU A 246 -4.78 -12.56 18.33
C LEU A 246 -3.69 -13.55 17.89
N ILE A 247 -2.62 -13.07 17.27
CA ILE A 247 -1.45 -13.88 16.93
C ILE A 247 -0.70 -14.32 18.18
N THR A 248 -0.61 -13.52 19.25
CA THR A 248 0.06 -13.98 20.48
C THR A 248 -0.69 -15.08 21.22
N GLU A 249 -2.03 -15.10 21.10
CA GLU A 249 -2.92 -16.04 21.81
C GLU A 249 -3.46 -17.14 20.89
N TRP A 250 -2.84 -17.37 19.73
CA TRP A 250 -3.30 -18.26 18.67
C TRP A 250 -3.51 -19.73 19.09
N THR A 251 -2.86 -20.17 20.17
CA THR A 251 -2.99 -21.53 20.71
C THR A 251 -4.33 -21.77 21.41
N ASP A 252 -5.03 -20.70 21.79
CA ASP A 252 -6.39 -20.78 22.28
C ASP A 252 -7.39 -20.87 21.11
N ARG A 253 -8.30 -21.84 21.19
CA ARG A 253 -9.30 -22.13 20.17
C ARG A 253 -10.27 -20.96 20.00
N HIS A 254 -10.59 -20.23 21.06
CA HIS A 254 -11.50 -19.08 20.98
C HIS A 254 -10.82 -17.89 20.28
N CYS A 255 -9.59 -17.53 20.68
CA CYS A 255 -8.80 -16.50 20.00
C CYS A 255 -8.54 -16.84 18.52
N TYR A 256 -8.23 -18.10 18.19
CA TYR A 256 -8.11 -18.56 16.81
C TYR A 256 -9.42 -18.37 16.02
N GLY A 257 -10.57 -18.74 16.60
CA GLY A 257 -11.88 -18.53 15.99
C GLY A 257 -12.20 -17.05 15.75
N MET A 258 -11.84 -16.16 16.68
CA MET A 258 -11.95 -14.71 16.50
C MET A 258 -11.04 -14.22 15.38
N LEU A 259 -9.79 -14.69 15.30
CA LEU A 259 -8.85 -14.33 14.23
C LEU A 259 -9.43 -14.64 12.85
N LEU A 260 -9.95 -15.85 12.66
CA LEU A 260 -10.58 -16.22 11.39
C LEU A 260 -11.81 -15.36 11.11
N SER A 261 -12.63 -15.06 12.12
CA SER A 261 -13.85 -14.27 11.94
C SER A 261 -13.55 -12.82 11.53
N VAL A 262 -12.62 -12.16 12.24
CA VAL A 262 -12.19 -10.79 11.94
C VAL A 262 -11.57 -10.70 10.55
N LEU A 263 -10.72 -11.66 10.19
CA LEU A 263 -10.07 -11.70 8.87
C LEU A 263 -11.09 -11.98 7.76
N TYR A 264 -12.02 -12.91 7.97
CA TYR A 264 -13.09 -13.20 7.03
C TYR A 264 -13.97 -11.98 6.78
N ASP A 265 -14.40 -11.28 7.82
CA ASP A 265 -15.23 -10.08 7.71
C ASP A 265 -14.48 -8.96 6.99
N LEU A 266 -13.20 -8.73 7.31
CA LEU A 266 -12.34 -7.79 6.60
C LEU A 266 -12.27 -8.10 5.10
N LEU A 267 -11.99 -9.36 4.76
CA LEU A 267 -11.79 -9.79 3.38
C LEU A 267 -13.07 -9.77 2.54
N LYS A 268 -14.24 -9.96 3.16
CA LYS A 268 -15.53 -9.86 2.48
C LYS A 268 -16.04 -8.44 2.29
N ARG A 269 -15.52 -7.47 3.03
CA ARG A 269 -15.94 -6.07 2.86
C ARG A 269 -15.62 -5.52 1.47
N PRO A 270 -16.44 -4.60 0.94
CA PRO A 270 -16.23 -3.94 -0.35
C PRO A 270 -15.18 -2.82 -0.22
N ILE A 271 -13.99 -3.16 0.29
CA ILE A 271 -12.85 -2.25 0.44
C ILE A 271 -11.82 -2.50 -0.66
N SER A 272 -10.90 -1.56 -0.86
CA SER A 272 -9.85 -1.68 -1.87
C SER A 272 -9.05 -2.98 -1.68
N GLY A 273 -8.80 -3.70 -2.79
CA GLY A 273 -8.00 -4.93 -2.76
C GLY A 273 -6.57 -4.68 -2.27
N SER A 274 -6.03 -3.48 -2.50
CA SER A 274 -4.72 -3.06 -1.97
C SER A 274 -4.71 -3.05 -0.44
N LEU A 275 -5.71 -2.43 0.21
CA LEU A 275 -5.79 -2.41 1.67
C LEU A 275 -5.93 -3.83 2.26
N LYS A 276 -6.74 -4.69 1.64
CA LYS A 276 -6.85 -6.10 2.04
C LYS A 276 -5.48 -6.77 2.03
N LEU A 277 -4.74 -6.64 0.93
CA LEU A 277 -3.42 -7.26 0.79
C LEU A 277 -2.38 -6.65 1.73
N GLU A 278 -2.42 -5.35 2.01
CA GLU A 278 -1.52 -4.72 2.98
C GLU A 278 -1.74 -5.24 4.40
N ILE A 279 -2.99 -5.37 4.84
CA ILE A 279 -3.31 -5.93 6.16
C ILE A 279 -2.91 -7.41 6.22
N VAL A 280 -3.16 -8.17 5.15
CA VAL A 280 -2.74 -9.58 5.04
C VAL A 280 -1.21 -9.73 5.09
N ARG A 281 -0.47 -8.80 4.47
CA ARG A 281 1.00 -8.78 4.57
C ARG A 281 1.47 -8.46 5.99
N SER A 282 0.89 -7.44 6.63
CA SER A 282 1.18 -7.10 8.03
C SER A 282 0.97 -8.30 8.95
N LEU A 283 -0.14 -9.03 8.74
CA LEU A 283 -0.41 -10.30 9.43
C LEU A 283 0.67 -11.36 9.15
N SER A 284 1.06 -11.55 7.89
CA SER A 284 2.14 -12.47 7.52
C SER A 284 3.49 -12.11 8.14
N ASP A 285 3.78 -10.82 8.25
CA ASP A 285 5.02 -10.30 8.83
C ASP A 285 5.03 -10.53 10.34
N ALA A 286 3.92 -10.25 11.02
CA ALA A 286 3.76 -10.48 12.46
C ALA A 286 3.87 -11.97 12.86
N VAL A 287 3.48 -12.89 11.98
CA VAL A 287 3.67 -14.34 12.18
C VAL A 287 5.15 -14.77 11.97
N GLY A 288 6.01 -13.86 11.50
CA GLY A 288 7.46 -14.03 11.39
C GLY A 288 8.03 -13.92 9.97
N GLY A 289 7.47 -13.03 9.12
CA GLY A 289 8.13 -12.54 7.90
C GLY A 289 8.40 -13.55 6.77
N GLY A 290 7.58 -14.61 6.65
CA GLY A 290 7.85 -15.75 5.74
C GLY A 290 7.06 -15.79 4.42
N GLY A 291 6.35 -14.71 4.08
CA GLY A 291 5.44 -14.65 2.93
C GLY A 291 4.21 -15.57 3.05
N ILE A 292 3.42 -15.62 1.97
CA ILE A 292 2.10 -16.27 1.95
C ILE A 292 2.10 -17.73 2.47
N ARG A 293 3.17 -18.50 2.25
CA ARG A 293 3.26 -19.89 2.76
C ARG A 293 3.19 -19.96 4.28
N ARG A 294 3.90 -19.07 4.98
CA ARG A 294 3.93 -19.05 6.45
C ARG A 294 2.60 -18.58 7.00
N LEU A 295 1.97 -17.61 6.33
CA LEU A 295 0.62 -17.20 6.64
C LEU A 295 -0.38 -18.36 6.52
N LEU A 296 -0.33 -19.12 5.42
CA LEU A 296 -1.23 -20.27 5.24
C LEU A 296 -1.03 -21.35 6.32
N ARG A 297 0.22 -21.61 6.74
CA ARG A 297 0.53 -22.50 7.89
C ARG A 297 -0.15 -22.03 9.16
N PHE A 298 -0.06 -20.74 9.43
CA PHE A 298 -0.67 -20.14 10.61
C PHE A 298 -2.20 -20.15 10.55
N LEU A 299 -2.78 -19.94 9.37
CA LEU A 299 -4.23 -20.08 9.17
C LEU A 299 -4.70 -21.53 9.18
N TYR A 300 -3.80 -22.51 9.01
CA TYR A 300 -4.11 -23.93 9.04
C TYR A 300 -3.56 -24.61 10.30
N ILE A 301 -4.13 -24.30 11.46
CA ILE A 301 -3.75 -24.99 12.70
C ILE A 301 -4.57 -26.27 12.82
N ARG A 302 -3.96 -27.41 12.45
CA ARG A 302 -4.60 -28.73 12.44
C ARG A 302 -5.31 -29.06 13.76
N LYS A 303 -4.71 -28.69 14.89
CA LYS A 303 -5.28 -28.87 16.22
C LYS A 303 -6.71 -28.28 16.29
N HIS A 304 -6.88 -27.01 15.94
CA HIS A 304 -8.19 -26.36 16.04
C HIS A 304 -9.19 -26.74 14.93
N LEU A 305 -8.69 -27.25 13.80
CA LEU A 305 -9.49 -27.53 12.62
C LEU A 305 -9.94 -29.00 12.49
N HIS A 306 -9.29 -29.94 13.18
CA HIS A 306 -9.56 -31.39 13.09
C HIS A 306 -9.69 -32.07 14.45
N GLU A 307 -9.76 -31.31 15.55
CA GLU A 307 -9.94 -31.88 16.90
C GLU A 307 -11.24 -32.71 17.00
N ASP A 308 -12.36 -32.24 16.43
CA ASP A 308 -13.65 -32.96 16.44
C ASP A 308 -14.51 -32.59 15.22
N ASP A 309 -15.30 -33.54 14.69
CA ASP A 309 -16.20 -33.34 13.53
C ASP A 309 -17.52 -32.62 13.88
N THR A 310 -17.44 -31.63 14.76
CA THR A 310 -18.58 -30.82 15.24
C THR A 310 -18.90 -29.68 14.26
N VAL A 311 -20.15 -29.19 14.31
CA VAL A 311 -20.64 -28.05 13.49
C VAL A 311 -19.73 -26.80 13.60
N PRO A 312 -19.24 -26.40 14.80
CA PRO A 312 -18.31 -25.28 14.92
C PRO A 312 -16.98 -25.51 14.19
N THR A 313 -16.41 -26.70 14.28
CA THR A 313 -15.15 -27.04 13.60
C THR A 313 -15.30 -26.99 12.09
N ARG A 314 -16.39 -27.55 11.54
CA ARG A 314 -16.69 -27.47 10.10
C ARG A 314 -16.86 -26.02 9.63
N THR A 315 -17.50 -25.19 10.44
CA THR A 315 -17.68 -23.76 10.15
C THR A 315 -16.33 -23.02 10.16
N MET A 316 -15.45 -23.30 11.12
CA MET A 316 -14.10 -22.73 11.18
C MET A 316 -13.27 -23.16 9.96
N LEU A 317 -13.33 -24.44 9.58
CA LEU A 317 -12.64 -24.96 8.39
C LEU A 317 -13.13 -24.28 7.11
N GLN A 318 -14.44 -24.12 6.93
CA GLN A 318 -15.01 -23.46 5.76
C GLN A 318 -14.63 -21.97 5.70
N ARG A 319 -14.62 -21.28 6.85
CA ARG A 319 -14.14 -19.88 6.94
C ARG A 319 -12.66 -19.79 6.57
N MET A 320 -11.82 -20.65 7.12
CA MET A 320 -10.40 -20.74 6.79
C MET A 320 -10.20 -20.93 5.28
N LYS A 321 -10.88 -21.90 4.68
CA LYS A 321 -10.81 -22.14 3.22
C LYS A 321 -11.20 -20.88 2.44
N THR A 322 -12.29 -20.23 2.82
CA THR A 322 -12.76 -18.99 2.16
C THR A 322 -11.74 -17.85 2.30
N ILE A 323 -11.14 -17.67 3.47
CA ILE A 323 -10.08 -16.69 3.72
C ILE A 323 -8.91 -16.95 2.77
N VAL A 324 -8.44 -18.19 2.71
CA VAL A 324 -7.33 -18.59 1.83
C VAL A 324 -7.66 -18.33 0.37
N THR A 325 -8.87 -18.68 -0.08
CA THR A 325 -9.36 -18.38 -1.43
C THR A 325 -9.26 -16.90 -1.74
N ILE A 326 -9.79 -16.04 -0.87
CA ILE A 326 -9.84 -14.60 -1.10
C ILE A 326 -8.43 -14.01 -1.10
N ILE A 327 -7.56 -14.44 -0.17
CA ILE A 327 -6.16 -13.99 -0.08
C ILE A 327 -5.41 -14.34 -1.37
N LEU A 328 -5.44 -15.61 -1.79
CA LEU A 328 -4.73 -16.06 -2.99
C LEU A 328 -5.26 -15.39 -4.26
N ALA A 329 -6.59 -15.24 -4.37
CA ALA A 329 -7.22 -14.57 -5.51
C ALA A 329 -6.80 -13.11 -5.59
N HIS A 330 -6.86 -12.35 -4.49
CA HIS A 330 -6.42 -10.95 -4.51
C HIS A 330 -4.91 -10.83 -4.79
N ALA A 331 -4.09 -11.72 -4.21
CA ALA A 331 -2.64 -11.70 -4.40
C ALA A 331 -2.25 -11.93 -5.87
N LEU A 332 -2.94 -12.87 -6.55
CA LEU A 332 -2.74 -13.12 -7.98
C LEU A 332 -3.38 -12.04 -8.86
N TYR A 333 -4.56 -11.54 -8.50
CA TYR A 333 -5.29 -10.51 -9.25
C TYR A 333 -4.49 -9.22 -9.39
N ARG A 334 -3.61 -8.89 -8.43
CA ARG A 334 -2.67 -7.77 -8.53
C ARG A 334 -1.84 -7.81 -9.83
N TYR A 335 -1.57 -9.00 -10.34
CA TYR A 335 -0.75 -9.22 -11.53
C TYR A 335 -1.59 -9.42 -12.81
N GLU A 336 -2.92 -9.29 -12.75
CA GLU A 336 -3.81 -9.30 -13.91
C GLU A 336 -3.83 -7.95 -14.64
N SER A 337 -4.11 -7.97 -15.96
CA SER A 337 -4.30 -6.74 -16.73
C SER A 337 -5.59 -6.01 -16.34
N GLU A 338 -5.67 -4.70 -16.60
CA GLU A 338 -6.77 -3.80 -16.24
C GLU A 338 -8.10 -4.20 -16.89
N GLN A 339 -8.80 -5.19 -16.31
CA GLN A 339 -10.18 -5.52 -16.63
C GLN A 339 -10.93 -5.86 -15.35
N GLU A 340 -11.95 -5.08 -15.02
CA GLU A 340 -12.56 -5.07 -13.69
C GLU A 340 -13.58 -6.19 -13.46
N GLY A 341 -13.53 -6.78 -12.25
CA GLY A 341 -14.62 -7.50 -11.60
C GLY A 341 -14.90 -8.94 -12.06
N GLN A 342 -15.08 -9.18 -13.37
CA GLN A 342 -15.43 -10.51 -13.87
C GLN A 342 -14.27 -11.51 -13.74
N ARG A 343 -13.05 -11.09 -14.11
CA ARG A 343 -11.85 -11.92 -13.98
C ARG A 343 -11.52 -12.28 -12.53
N LEU A 344 -11.78 -11.38 -11.58
CA LEU A 344 -11.60 -11.68 -10.16
C LEU A 344 -12.60 -12.74 -9.67
N ARG A 345 -13.86 -12.70 -10.12
CA ARG A 345 -14.85 -13.73 -9.79
C ARG A 345 -14.48 -15.09 -10.36
N GLU A 346 -14.02 -15.13 -11.61
CA GLU A 346 -13.50 -16.36 -12.24
C GLU A 346 -12.28 -16.90 -11.48
N LEU A 347 -11.35 -16.02 -11.10
CA LEU A 347 -10.17 -16.38 -10.31
C LEU A 347 -10.55 -16.95 -8.92
N LEU A 348 -11.49 -16.30 -8.22
CA LEU A 348 -12.02 -16.79 -6.95
C LEU A 348 -12.61 -18.19 -7.10
N ALA A 349 -13.47 -18.42 -8.10
CA ALA A 349 -14.09 -19.73 -8.34
C ALA A 349 -13.04 -20.82 -8.63
N ASN A 350 -12.05 -20.51 -9.47
CA ASN A 350 -10.97 -21.45 -9.80
C ASN A 350 -10.13 -21.81 -8.56
N ILE A 351 -9.75 -20.82 -7.75
CA ILE A 351 -8.95 -21.06 -6.53
C ILE A 351 -9.77 -21.79 -5.46
N GLU A 352 -11.05 -21.44 -5.31
CA GLU A 352 -11.97 -22.13 -4.41
C GLU A 352 -12.08 -23.61 -4.76
N GLN A 353 -12.24 -23.93 -6.04
CA GLN A 353 -12.24 -25.31 -6.53
C GLN A 353 -10.93 -26.03 -6.17
N MET A 354 -9.77 -25.39 -6.34
CA MET A 354 -8.48 -25.99 -5.97
C MET A 354 -8.36 -26.26 -4.47
N ILE A 355 -8.82 -25.35 -3.62
CA ILE A 355 -8.77 -25.50 -2.16
C ILE A 355 -9.75 -26.57 -1.67
N ASN A 356 -10.91 -26.70 -2.31
CA ASN A 356 -11.92 -27.68 -1.93
C ASN A 356 -11.56 -29.11 -2.36
N THR A 357 -10.73 -29.29 -3.38
CA THR A 357 -10.37 -30.61 -3.95
C THR A 357 -9.14 -31.26 -3.32
N VAL A 358 -8.39 -30.51 -2.50
CA VAL A 358 -7.07 -30.91 -1.97
C VAL A 358 -7.07 -30.85 -0.43
N ASP A 359 -6.33 -31.76 0.20
CA ASP A 359 -5.99 -31.64 1.62
C ASP A 359 -4.95 -30.53 1.79
N LEU A 360 -5.43 -29.38 2.26
CA LEU A 360 -4.61 -28.19 2.45
C LEU A 360 -3.51 -28.42 3.51
N GLY A 361 -3.76 -29.26 4.52
CA GLY A 361 -2.79 -29.56 5.56
C GLY A 361 -1.58 -30.29 5.03
N GLU A 362 -1.80 -31.37 4.27
CA GLU A 362 -0.71 -32.11 3.64
C GLU A 362 0.09 -31.25 2.65
N LEU A 363 -0.59 -30.38 1.90
CA LEU A 363 0.04 -29.51 0.91
C LEU A 363 0.88 -28.40 1.55
N ILE A 364 0.41 -27.82 2.64
CA ILE A 364 1.12 -26.76 3.36
C ILE A 364 2.39 -27.30 4.04
N ASP A 365 2.35 -28.53 4.54
CA ASP A 365 3.49 -29.18 5.17
C ASP A 365 4.49 -29.71 4.15
N ALA A 366 4.03 -30.05 2.95
CA ALA A 366 4.88 -30.55 1.87
C ALA A 366 5.96 -29.52 1.47
N ARG A 367 7.23 -29.92 1.63
CA ARG A 367 8.37 -29.18 1.10
C ARG A 367 8.49 -29.33 -0.42
N PHE A 368 8.32 -30.56 -0.90
CA PHE A 368 8.32 -30.94 -2.32
C PHE A 368 7.09 -31.80 -2.61
N ILE A 369 6.27 -31.41 -3.58
CA ILE A 369 5.00 -32.11 -3.84
C ILE A 369 5.21 -33.56 -4.27
N CYS A 370 6.21 -33.79 -5.13
CA CYS A 370 6.47 -35.10 -5.71
C CYS A 370 7.12 -36.11 -4.75
N LEU A 371 7.61 -35.65 -3.59
CA LEU A 371 8.11 -36.54 -2.54
C LEU A 371 7.02 -36.89 -1.51
N ARG A 372 6.01 -36.04 -1.37
CA ARG A 372 4.94 -36.23 -0.39
C ARG A 372 3.77 -37.03 -0.94
N PHE A 373 3.46 -36.85 -2.22
CA PHE A 373 2.33 -37.50 -2.88
C PHE A 373 2.79 -38.52 -3.92
N PRO A 374 2.29 -39.77 -3.88
CA PRO A 374 2.48 -40.73 -4.96
C PRO A 374 2.00 -40.16 -6.29
N ARG A 375 2.73 -40.42 -7.38
CA ARG A 375 2.41 -39.87 -8.72
C ARG A 375 0.98 -40.16 -9.15
N GLU A 376 0.44 -41.32 -8.81
CA GLU A 376 -0.92 -41.76 -9.14
C GLU A 376 -2.01 -40.93 -8.42
N LYS A 377 -1.75 -40.55 -7.17
CA LYS A 377 -2.70 -39.79 -6.33
C LYS A 377 -2.58 -38.28 -6.51
N LEU A 378 -1.53 -37.82 -7.19
CA LEU A 378 -1.31 -36.40 -7.44
C LEU A 378 -2.39 -35.85 -8.37
N LYS A 379 -3.05 -34.78 -7.91
CA LYS A 379 -4.05 -34.00 -8.66
C LYS A 379 -3.42 -32.71 -9.23
N LEU A 380 -3.98 -32.21 -10.33
CA LEU A 380 -3.54 -30.95 -10.95
C LEU A 380 -3.69 -29.77 -9.98
N GLU A 381 -4.79 -29.73 -9.24
CA GLU A 381 -5.13 -28.67 -8.29
C GLU A 381 -4.10 -28.56 -7.17
N ALA A 382 -3.58 -29.70 -6.68
CA ALA A 382 -2.55 -29.71 -5.64
C ALA A 382 -1.22 -29.14 -6.17
N LEU A 383 -0.87 -29.48 -7.40
CA LEU A 383 0.34 -28.97 -8.06
C LEU A 383 0.22 -27.46 -8.33
N CYS A 384 -0.91 -27.02 -8.89
CA CYS A 384 -1.21 -25.61 -9.12
C CYS A 384 -1.20 -24.81 -7.80
N LEU A 385 -1.86 -25.30 -6.75
CA LEU A 385 -1.93 -24.60 -5.47
C LEU A 385 -0.55 -24.48 -4.81
N MET A 386 0.26 -25.55 -4.83
CA MET A 386 1.62 -25.46 -4.32
C MET A 386 2.45 -24.46 -5.13
N PHE A 387 2.36 -24.51 -6.46
CA PHE A 387 3.05 -23.55 -7.32
C PHE A 387 2.65 -22.10 -6.99
N ILE A 388 1.36 -21.80 -6.88
CA ILE A 388 0.84 -20.46 -6.52
C ILE A 388 1.47 -19.98 -5.20
N VAL A 389 1.41 -20.80 -4.16
CA VAL A 389 1.90 -20.44 -2.82
C VAL A 389 3.40 -20.14 -2.84
N ARG A 390 4.18 -20.93 -3.59
CA ARG A 390 5.63 -20.72 -3.71
C ARG A 390 5.97 -19.52 -4.59
N HIS A 391 5.26 -19.35 -5.68
CA HIS A 391 5.48 -18.26 -6.62
C HIS A 391 5.10 -16.90 -6.03
N LEU A 392 4.00 -16.81 -5.29
CA LEU A 392 3.64 -15.59 -4.57
C LEU A 392 4.70 -15.23 -3.51
N GLY A 393 5.23 -16.21 -2.77
CA GLY A 393 6.34 -15.97 -1.84
C GLY A 393 7.60 -15.41 -2.53
N LEU A 394 7.90 -15.89 -3.74
CA LEU A 394 8.98 -15.35 -4.58
C LEU A 394 8.70 -13.90 -5.03
N LEU A 395 7.47 -13.61 -5.46
CA LEU A 395 7.06 -12.27 -5.93
C LEU A 395 6.97 -11.22 -4.80
N GLU A 396 6.71 -11.64 -3.57
CA GLU A 396 6.60 -10.75 -2.40
C GLU A 396 7.96 -10.27 -1.85
N GLY A 397 9.08 -10.66 -2.45
CA GLY A 397 10.39 -10.12 -2.10
C GLY A 397 11.08 -10.83 -0.93
N ALA A 398 10.64 -12.05 -0.57
CA ALA A 398 11.33 -12.92 0.40
C ALA A 398 12.75 -13.38 -0.04
N VAL A 399 13.29 -12.78 -1.11
CA VAL A 399 14.61 -13.05 -1.70
C VAL A 399 15.71 -12.17 -1.07
N VAL A 400 15.39 -11.34 -0.07
CA VAL A 400 16.45 -10.78 0.79
C VAL A 400 16.93 -11.90 1.72
N ALA A 401 17.98 -12.61 1.26
CA ALA A 401 18.81 -13.59 1.95
C ALA A 401 18.27 -15.04 2.11
N GLY A 402 18.44 -15.88 1.08
CA GLY A 402 18.55 -17.33 1.28
C GLY A 402 18.50 -18.21 0.03
N THR A 403 19.62 -18.85 -0.32
CA THR A 403 19.75 -19.88 -1.39
C THR A 403 18.76 -21.06 -1.24
N ARG A 404 18.28 -21.33 -0.02
CA ARG A 404 17.40 -22.47 0.27
C ARG A 404 15.98 -22.31 -0.26
N PHE A 405 15.39 -21.11 -0.23
CA PHE A 405 14.02 -20.91 -0.73
C PHE A 405 13.99 -20.97 -2.26
N GLU A 406 15.02 -20.42 -2.90
CA GLU A 406 15.20 -20.46 -4.34
C GLU A 406 15.32 -21.90 -4.85
N LEU A 407 16.15 -22.73 -4.22
CA LEU A 407 16.25 -24.16 -4.55
C LEU A 407 14.90 -24.87 -4.37
N ASP A 408 14.21 -24.66 -3.23
CA ASP A 408 12.87 -25.22 -3.00
C ASP A 408 11.89 -24.84 -4.13
N TYR A 409 11.93 -23.59 -4.58
CA TYR A 409 11.11 -23.11 -5.69
C TYR A 409 11.48 -23.78 -7.02
N VAL A 410 12.77 -23.78 -7.38
CA VAL A 410 13.28 -24.35 -8.63
C VAL A 410 12.93 -25.84 -8.73
N TYR A 411 13.15 -26.62 -7.68
CA TYR A 411 12.78 -28.04 -7.67
C TYR A 411 11.27 -28.26 -7.84
N ASN A 412 10.43 -27.48 -7.16
CA ASN A 412 8.97 -27.59 -7.32
C ASN A 412 8.51 -27.10 -8.70
N LEU A 413 9.18 -26.12 -9.30
CA LEU A 413 8.91 -25.66 -10.66
C LEU A 413 9.25 -26.75 -11.68
N VAL A 414 10.46 -27.32 -11.63
CA VAL A 414 10.91 -28.41 -12.50
C VAL A 414 9.98 -29.62 -12.37
N ALA A 415 9.67 -30.02 -11.14
CA ALA A 415 8.80 -31.15 -10.88
C ALA A 415 7.37 -30.90 -11.40
N SER A 416 6.81 -29.71 -11.14
CA SER A 416 5.49 -29.30 -11.63
C SER A 416 5.40 -29.41 -13.14
N VAL A 417 6.38 -28.82 -13.81
CA VAL A 417 6.50 -28.76 -15.27
C VAL A 417 6.60 -30.17 -15.88
N ASN A 418 7.49 -31.00 -15.34
CA ASN A 418 7.66 -32.37 -15.83
C ASN A 418 6.38 -33.18 -15.65
N VAL A 419 5.70 -33.08 -14.50
CA VAL A 419 4.47 -33.83 -14.25
C VAL A 419 3.33 -33.36 -15.15
N ILE A 420 3.14 -32.05 -15.31
CA ILE A 420 2.13 -31.48 -16.22
C ILE A 420 2.34 -32.01 -17.64
N HIS A 421 3.58 -31.97 -18.13
CA HIS A 421 3.92 -32.44 -19.47
C HIS A 421 3.63 -33.94 -19.65
N HIS A 422 4.12 -34.79 -18.74
CA HIS A 422 3.93 -36.24 -18.84
C HIS A 422 2.46 -36.66 -18.71
N LYS A 423 1.69 -36.00 -17.84
CA LYS A 423 0.27 -36.29 -17.65
C LYS A 423 -0.64 -35.58 -18.68
N ARG A 424 -0.09 -34.73 -19.55
CA ARG A 424 -0.83 -33.91 -20.53
C ARG A 424 -1.95 -33.09 -19.89
N TRP A 425 -1.69 -32.56 -18.70
CA TRP A 425 -2.68 -31.74 -18.00
C TRP A 425 -2.73 -30.33 -18.57
N ILE A 426 -3.94 -29.78 -18.68
CA ILE A 426 -4.16 -28.41 -19.14
C ILE A 426 -4.06 -27.47 -17.95
N VAL A 427 -3.06 -26.60 -17.95
CA VAL A 427 -2.86 -25.60 -16.90
C VAL A 427 -3.97 -24.52 -16.97
N PRO A 428 -4.56 -24.12 -15.82
CA PRO A 428 -5.50 -23.02 -15.79
C PRO A 428 -4.91 -21.74 -16.41
N ARG A 429 -5.65 -21.11 -17.33
CA ARG A 429 -5.15 -19.98 -18.14
C ARG A 429 -4.51 -18.85 -17.31
N PHE A 430 -5.08 -18.52 -16.16
CA PHE A 430 -4.55 -17.47 -15.28
C PHE A 430 -3.17 -17.79 -14.69
N LEU A 431 -2.78 -19.08 -14.60
CA LEU A 431 -1.48 -19.51 -14.07
C LEU A 431 -0.39 -19.58 -15.13
N VAL A 432 -0.75 -19.65 -16.42
CA VAL A 432 0.21 -19.82 -17.52
C VAL A 432 1.30 -18.75 -17.45
N LYS A 433 0.93 -17.47 -17.29
CA LYS A 433 1.89 -16.37 -17.15
C LYS A 433 2.84 -16.51 -15.96
N HIS A 434 2.37 -17.05 -14.85
CA HIS A 434 3.17 -17.25 -13.65
C HIS A 434 4.19 -18.38 -13.86
N PHE A 435 3.81 -19.44 -14.58
CA PHE A 435 4.74 -20.48 -15.01
C PHE A 435 5.81 -19.94 -15.96
N ILE A 436 5.43 -19.13 -16.96
CA ILE A 436 6.39 -18.47 -17.86
C ILE A 436 7.35 -17.61 -17.04
N GLU A 437 6.84 -16.82 -16.08
CA GLU A 437 7.69 -16.00 -15.23
C GLU A 437 8.69 -16.84 -14.44
N GLY A 438 8.24 -17.92 -13.78
CA GLY A 438 9.11 -18.83 -13.05
C GLY A 438 10.19 -19.45 -13.94
N LEU A 439 9.81 -19.96 -15.11
CA LEU A 439 10.74 -20.59 -16.07
C LEU A 439 11.76 -19.57 -16.63
N SER A 440 11.29 -18.37 -16.96
CA SER A 440 12.16 -17.32 -17.51
C SER A 440 13.17 -16.84 -16.47
N ARG A 441 12.75 -16.69 -15.21
CA ARG A 441 13.57 -16.21 -14.10
C ARG A 441 14.69 -17.18 -13.72
N PHE A 442 14.45 -18.48 -13.79
CA PHE A 442 15.42 -19.52 -13.42
C PHE A 442 16.00 -20.27 -14.62
N SER A 443 15.88 -19.72 -15.83
CA SER A 443 16.36 -20.33 -17.08
C SER A 443 17.88 -20.61 -17.09
N HIS A 444 18.65 -19.87 -16.30
CA HIS A 444 20.10 -20.06 -16.16
C HIS A 444 20.51 -21.09 -15.09
N HIS A 445 19.57 -21.51 -14.23
CA HIS A 445 19.88 -22.39 -13.11
C HIS A 445 20.22 -23.81 -13.59
N GLU A 446 21.31 -24.39 -13.09
CA GLU A 446 21.84 -25.70 -13.50
C GLU A 446 20.79 -26.81 -13.41
N ALA A 447 20.12 -26.91 -12.25
CA ALA A 447 19.03 -27.87 -12.04
C ALA A 447 17.92 -27.78 -13.11
N LEU A 448 17.61 -26.59 -13.65
CA LEU A 448 16.60 -26.45 -14.69
C LEU A 448 17.14 -26.91 -16.05
N ARG A 449 18.40 -26.57 -16.38
CA ARG A 449 19.07 -26.99 -17.62
C ARG A 449 19.27 -28.51 -17.71
N GLU A 450 19.65 -29.13 -16.60
CA GLU A 450 19.90 -30.57 -16.54
C GLU A 450 18.61 -31.40 -16.56
N ASN A 451 17.55 -30.93 -15.89
CA ASN A 451 16.31 -31.70 -15.71
C ASN A 451 15.19 -31.33 -16.70
N ILE A 452 15.38 -30.28 -17.50
CA ILE A 452 14.48 -29.88 -18.59
C ILE A 452 15.32 -29.62 -19.86
N PRO A 453 15.84 -30.68 -20.50
CA PRO A 453 16.78 -30.54 -21.62
C PRO A 453 16.17 -29.92 -22.89
N ASN A 454 14.84 -29.87 -23.01
CA ASN A 454 14.10 -29.26 -24.13
C ASN A 454 12.98 -28.37 -23.59
N LEU A 455 13.31 -27.12 -23.24
CA LEU A 455 12.34 -26.17 -22.68
C LEU A 455 11.29 -25.73 -23.72
N GLU A 456 11.64 -25.66 -25.00
CA GLU A 456 10.74 -25.18 -26.07
C GLU A 456 9.46 -26.04 -26.24
N PRO A 457 9.51 -27.37 -26.48
CA PRO A 457 8.31 -28.20 -26.61
C PRO A 457 7.42 -28.18 -25.36
N LEU A 458 8.04 -27.93 -24.21
CA LEU A 458 7.39 -27.95 -22.92
C LEU A 458 6.76 -26.58 -22.59
N LEU A 459 7.35 -25.48 -23.06
CA LEU A 459 6.71 -24.17 -23.13
C LEU A 459 5.52 -24.22 -24.09
N GLU A 460 5.65 -24.84 -25.27
CA GLU A 460 4.54 -25.03 -26.21
C GLU A 460 3.40 -25.88 -25.61
N ALA A 461 3.70 -26.82 -24.73
CA ALA A 461 2.67 -27.59 -24.00
C ALA A 461 1.97 -26.78 -22.90
N ILE A 462 2.66 -25.82 -22.27
CA ILE A 462 2.13 -24.95 -21.20
C ILE A 462 1.45 -23.70 -21.79
N LEU A 463 1.91 -23.24 -22.95
CA LEU A 463 1.34 -22.14 -23.73
C LEU A 463 0.28 -22.73 -24.66
N PRO A 464 -1.03 -22.66 -24.34
CA PRO A 464 -2.03 -22.83 -25.39
C PRO A 464 -1.66 -21.84 -26.51
N SER A 465 -1.50 -22.35 -27.74
CA SER A 465 -1.14 -21.63 -28.96
C SER A 465 -1.35 -20.13 -28.80
N MET A 466 -0.23 -19.40 -28.66
CA MET A 466 -0.20 -17.98 -28.33
C MET A 466 -1.29 -17.26 -29.13
N PRO A 467 -2.20 -16.51 -28.50
CA PRO A 467 -3.29 -15.88 -29.22
C PRO A 467 -2.71 -15.03 -30.33
N ASP A 468 -3.22 -15.22 -31.55
CA ASP A 468 -2.87 -14.39 -32.69
C ASP A 468 -2.96 -12.92 -32.27
N HIS A 469 -1.91 -12.16 -32.59
CA HIS A 469 -1.82 -10.75 -32.23
C HIS A 469 -3.09 -10.03 -32.69
N VAL A 470 -3.97 -9.64 -31.76
CA VAL A 470 -5.09 -8.74 -32.04
C VAL A 470 -4.51 -7.33 -32.23
N PRO A 471 -4.62 -6.71 -33.42
CA PRO A 471 -4.08 -5.37 -33.65
C PRO A 471 -4.64 -4.39 -32.61
N GLY A 472 -3.76 -3.65 -31.92
CA GLY A 472 -4.14 -2.64 -30.93
C GLY A 472 -4.12 -3.08 -29.46
N GLN A 473 -3.95 -4.37 -29.14
CA GLN A 473 -3.70 -4.81 -27.75
C GLN A 473 -2.20 -5.04 -27.50
N PRO A 474 -1.64 -4.60 -26.36
CA PRO A 474 -0.24 -4.88 -26.04
C PRO A 474 -0.07 -6.37 -25.74
N LEU A 475 0.61 -7.07 -26.66
CA LEU A 475 0.92 -8.50 -26.58
C LEU A 475 1.53 -8.89 -25.22
N THR A 476 2.38 -8.04 -24.62
CA THR A 476 2.95 -8.27 -23.29
C THR A 476 1.92 -8.28 -22.17
N ALA A 477 0.88 -7.44 -22.21
CA ALA A 477 -0.14 -7.40 -21.17
C ALA A 477 -0.99 -8.69 -21.18
N ASN A 478 -1.10 -9.33 -22.34
CA ASN A 478 -1.78 -10.62 -22.49
C ASN A 478 -0.89 -11.78 -22.01
N ILE A 479 0.43 -11.69 -22.16
CA ILE A 479 1.37 -12.77 -21.78
C ILE A 479 1.83 -12.67 -20.32
N PHE A 480 2.24 -11.48 -19.87
CA PHE A 480 2.86 -11.25 -18.56
C PHE A 480 1.96 -10.47 -17.59
N GLY A 481 0.87 -9.87 -18.07
CA GLY A 481 -0.01 -9.06 -17.23
C GLY A 481 0.73 -7.88 -16.60
N ARG A 482 0.66 -7.75 -15.27
CA ARG A 482 1.38 -6.76 -14.46
C ARG A 482 2.54 -7.38 -13.66
N LEU A 483 3.08 -8.51 -14.11
CA LEU A 483 4.23 -9.13 -13.45
C LEU A 483 5.49 -8.27 -13.62
N PRO A 484 6.23 -7.98 -12.53
CA PRO A 484 7.40 -7.10 -12.58
C PRO A 484 8.45 -7.66 -13.53
N VAL A 485 9.10 -6.81 -14.34
CA VAL A 485 10.08 -7.29 -15.32
C VAL A 485 11.41 -7.60 -14.67
N THR A 486 12.03 -8.71 -15.06
CA THR A 486 13.34 -9.17 -14.56
C THR A 486 14.39 -9.23 -15.68
N ILE A 487 15.67 -9.17 -15.31
CA ILE A 487 16.79 -9.26 -16.27
C ILE A 487 16.79 -10.65 -16.93
N GLU A 488 16.56 -11.68 -16.12
CA GLU A 488 16.49 -13.08 -16.53
C GLU A 488 15.36 -13.30 -17.53
N ARG A 489 14.18 -12.67 -17.33
CA ARG A 489 13.10 -12.69 -18.32
C ARG A 489 13.54 -12.09 -19.65
N ILE A 490 14.21 -10.95 -19.65
CA ILE A 490 14.70 -10.31 -20.89
C ILE A 490 15.74 -11.21 -21.58
N GLN A 491 16.63 -11.84 -20.83
CA GLN A 491 17.62 -12.79 -21.36
C GLN A 491 16.94 -14.01 -21.96
N TRP A 492 15.94 -14.57 -21.28
CA TRP A 492 15.15 -15.68 -21.78
C TRP A 492 14.39 -15.34 -23.08
N ILE A 493 13.78 -14.14 -23.17
CA ILE A 493 13.11 -13.67 -24.40
C ILE A 493 14.08 -13.58 -25.59
N LYS A 494 15.36 -13.25 -25.36
CA LYS A 494 16.37 -13.22 -26.44
C LYS A 494 16.62 -14.59 -27.07
N LEU A 495 16.38 -15.66 -26.31
CA LEU A 495 16.58 -17.04 -26.72
C LEU A 495 15.36 -17.61 -27.47
N GLN A 496 14.22 -16.91 -27.47
CA GLN A 496 12.99 -17.36 -28.12
C GLN A 496 13.02 -17.15 -29.66
N PRO A 497 12.14 -17.85 -30.43
CA PRO A 497 12.04 -17.70 -31.88
C PRO A 497 11.87 -16.24 -32.35
N ARG A 498 12.37 -15.95 -33.57
CA ARG A 498 12.54 -14.57 -34.09
C ARG A 498 11.30 -13.68 -33.97
N GLY A 499 10.10 -14.20 -34.23
CA GLY A 499 8.85 -13.43 -34.17
C GLY A 499 8.49 -12.94 -32.77
N MET A 500 8.54 -13.83 -31.78
CA MET A 500 8.27 -13.51 -30.37
C MET A 500 9.34 -12.58 -29.78
N ARG A 501 10.61 -12.84 -30.12
CA ARG A 501 11.75 -12.04 -29.68
C ARG A 501 11.60 -10.58 -30.10
N GLN A 502 11.32 -10.30 -31.37
CA GLN A 502 11.26 -8.92 -31.88
C GLN A 502 10.11 -8.12 -31.28
N GLN A 503 8.95 -8.76 -31.05
CA GLN A 503 7.76 -8.08 -30.54
C GLN A 503 7.82 -7.76 -29.05
N LEU A 504 8.40 -8.66 -28.23
CA LEU A 504 8.36 -8.52 -26.76
C LEU A 504 9.60 -7.86 -26.17
N ILE A 505 10.78 -8.02 -26.80
CA ILE A 505 12.05 -7.65 -26.16
C ILE A 505 12.16 -6.16 -25.90
N VAL A 506 11.73 -5.33 -26.86
CA VAL A 506 11.81 -3.87 -26.75
C VAL A 506 10.88 -3.42 -25.63
N GLN A 507 9.65 -3.92 -25.62
CA GLN A 507 8.65 -3.54 -24.61
C GLN A 507 9.07 -3.96 -23.19
N GLN A 508 9.55 -5.18 -22.99
CA GLN A 508 10.03 -5.63 -21.68
C GLN A 508 11.28 -4.85 -21.23
N GLN A 509 12.22 -4.54 -22.13
CA GLN A 509 13.35 -3.66 -21.81
C GLN A 509 12.90 -2.25 -21.40
N PHE A 510 11.86 -1.72 -22.04
CA PHE A 510 11.26 -0.42 -21.68
C PHE A 510 10.60 -0.45 -20.30
N GLU A 511 9.78 -1.46 -20.02
CA GLU A 511 9.13 -1.66 -18.73
C GLU A 511 10.18 -1.81 -17.61
N PHE A 512 11.23 -2.59 -17.84
CA PHE A 512 12.35 -2.72 -16.89
C PHE A 512 13.03 -1.39 -16.55
N LEU A 513 13.27 -0.53 -17.54
CA LEU A 513 13.87 0.79 -17.30
C LEU A 513 12.98 1.68 -16.42
N GLN A 514 11.66 1.55 -16.55
CA GLN A 514 10.69 2.35 -15.81
C GLN A 514 10.49 1.86 -14.37
N GLU A 515 10.56 0.54 -14.14
CA GLU A 515 10.35 -0.08 -12.83
C GLU A 515 11.65 -0.23 -12.00
N GLY A 516 12.79 -0.46 -12.66
CA GLY A 516 14.08 -0.78 -12.04
C GLY A 516 14.80 0.43 -11.41
N TYR A 517 15.59 0.20 -10.36
CA TYR A 517 16.40 1.23 -9.69
C TYR A 517 17.86 1.11 -10.14
N VAL A 518 18.18 1.56 -11.36
CA VAL A 518 19.49 1.32 -11.98
C VAL A 518 20.65 1.98 -11.23
N ALA A 519 20.39 3.08 -10.52
CA ALA A 519 21.40 3.85 -9.79
C ALA A 519 21.95 3.18 -8.52
N LEU A 520 21.27 2.15 -7.98
CA LEU A 520 21.71 1.45 -6.76
C LEU A 520 22.52 0.18 -7.04
N PHE A 521 22.76 -0.12 -8.31
CA PHE A 521 23.45 -1.34 -8.72
C PHE A 521 24.97 -1.18 -8.71
N ASP A 522 25.67 -2.24 -8.29
CA ASP A 522 27.12 -2.32 -8.37
C ASP A 522 27.61 -2.38 -9.84
N GLU A 523 28.91 -2.24 -10.07
CA GLU A 523 29.49 -2.27 -11.42
C GLU A 523 29.20 -3.60 -12.15
N ARG A 524 29.13 -4.72 -11.42
CA ARG A 524 28.86 -6.04 -12.01
C ARG A 524 27.46 -6.09 -12.61
N ILE A 525 26.43 -5.68 -11.87
CA ILE A 525 25.06 -5.64 -12.35
C ILE A 525 24.92 -4.63 -13.50
N LEU A 526 25.62 -3.49 -13.45
CA LEU A 526 25.66 -2.54 -14.55
C LEU A 526 26.22 -3.16 -15.84
N THR A 527 27.28 -3.98 -15.77
CA THR A 527 27.78 -4.70 -16.96
C THR A 527 26.76 -5.71 -17.51
N THR A 528 26.03 -6.42 -16.66
CA THR A 528 24.94 -7.32 -17.09
C THR A 528 23.81 -6.55 -17.76
N LEU A 529 23.45 -5.38 -17.24
CA LEU A 529 22.45 -4.51 -17.86
C LEU A 529 22.92 -3.97 -19.21
N GLN A 530 24.21 -3.69 -19.36
CA GLN A 530 24.80 -3.25 -20.62
C GLN A 530 24.70 -4.31 -21.72
N SER A 531 24.95 -5.58 -21.41
CA SER A 531 24.78 -6.66 -22.38
C SER A 531 23.30 -7.02 -22.61
N THR A 532 22.45 -6.79 -21.61
CA THR A 532 21.04 -7.21 -21.65
C THR A 532 20.14 -6.23 -22.42
N ILE A 533 20.28 -4.91 -22.22
CA ILE A 533 19.43 -3.91 -22.87
C ILE A 533 20.09 -3.41 -24.16
N SER A 534 19.33 -3.32 -25.27
CA SER A 534 19.90 -2.87 -26.55
C SER A 534 20.16 -1.35 -26.55
N THR A 535 21.19 -0.89 -27.26
CA THR A 535 21.46 0.56 -27.41
C THR A 535 20.29 1.26 -28.09
N ASP A 536 19.59 0.58 -28.98
CA ASP A 536 18.42 1.06 -29.72
C ASP A 536 17.26 1.36 -28.77
N THR A 537 16.98 0.44 -27.84
CA THR A 537 15.95 0.63 -26.81
C THR A 537 16.29 1.79 -25.89
N LEU A 538 17.55 1.90 -25.44
CA LEU A 538 17.99 3.03 -24.61
C LEU A 538 17.82 4.37 -25.33
N PHE A 539 18.15 4.40 -26.62
CA PHE A 539 18.00 5.60 -27.44
C PHE A 539 16.53 5.98 -27.61
N LEU A 540 15.65 5.00 -27.89
CA LEU A 540 14.21 5.23 -27.90
C LEU A 540 13.69 5.67 -26.52
N GLY A 541 14.28 5.20 -25.41
CA GLY A 541 13.96 5.64 -24.05
C GLY A 541 14.34 7.08 -23.75
N ILE A 542 15.42 7.60 -24.33
CA ILE A 542 15.78 9.01 -24.15
C ILE A 542 14.86 9.94 -24.95
N PHE A 543 14.51 9.56 -26.18
CA PHE A 543 13.78 10.43 -27.12
C PHE A 543 12.27 10.14 -27.21
N GLY A 544 11.79 9.08 -26.58
CA GLY A 544 10.40 8.64 -26.65
C GLY A 544 9.47 9.45 -25.75
N SER A 545 8.24 9.68 -26.21
CA SER A 545 7.19 10.39 -25.46
C SER A 545 6.50 9.53 -24.40
N ARG A 546 6.60 8.20 -24.49
CA ARG A 546 5.87 7.23 -23.64
C ARG A 546 6.66 6.70 -22.43
N ILE A 547 7.85 7.26 -22.14
CA ILE A 547 8.70 6.82 -21.04
C ILE A 547 8.61 7.79 -19.85
N THR A 548 8.59 7.23 -18.64
CA THR A 548 8.62 8.01 -17.40
C THR A 548 9.96 8.74 -17.24
N SER A 549 9.99 9.84 -16.48
CA SER A 549 11.24 10.56 -16.18
C SER A 549 12.30 9.64 -15.56
N ARG A 550 11.87 8.69 -14.72
CA ARG A 550 12.73 7.65 -14.15
C ARG A 550 13.31 6.72 -15.22
N GLY A 551 12.49 6.23 -16.13
CA GLY A 551 12.97 5.39 -17.24
C GLY A 551 13.97 6.12 -18.13
N ARG A 552 13.74 7.42 -18.37
CA ARG A 552 14.65 8.30 -19.13
C ARG A 552 15.99 8.48 -18.42
N PHE A 553 15.96 8.72 -17.10
CA PHE A 553 17.14 8.76 -16.26
C PHE A 553 17.94 7.44 -16.33
N CYS A 554 17.30 6.28 -16.11
CA CYS A 554 17.95 4.97 -16.21
C CYS A 554 18.57 4.74 -17.60
N ALA A 555 17.87 5.12 -18.67
CA ALA A 555 18.37 5.00 -20.03
C ALA A 555 19.63 5.87 -20.25
N SER A 556 19.62 7.11 -19.76
CA SER A 556 20.78 8.01 -19.84
C SER A 556 21.99 7.51 -19.05
N LEU A 557 21.77 6.93 -17.87
CA LEU A 557 22.83 6.34 -17.06
C LEU A 557 23.49 5.16 -17.79
N LEU A 558 22.70 4.24 -18.34
CA LEU A 558 23.23 3.11 -19.10
C LEU A 558 23.93 3.54 -20.40
N LEU A 559 23.46 4.60 -21.06
CA LEU A 559 24.12 5.17 -22.23
C LEU A 559 25.42 5.90 -21.89
N SER A 560 25.53 6.53 -20.71
CA SER A 560 26.78 7.16 -20.25
C SER A 560 27.96 6.20 -20.12
N LYS A 561 27.67 4.90 -20.05
CA LYS A 561 28.66 3.82 -19.99
C LYS A 561 28.86 3.11 -21.34
N ARG A 562 28.28 3.63 -22.42
CA ARG A 562 28.44 3.12 -23.80
C ARG A 562 29.05 4.19 -24.70
N THR A 563 29.69 3.72 -25.75
CA THR A 563 30.15 4.55 -26.86
C THR A 563 29.07 4.61 -27.94
N LEU A 564 28.35 5.74 -27.99
CA LEU A 564 27.49 6.09 -29.12
C LEU A 564 28.36 6.52 -30.30
N SER A 565 27.95 6.15 -31.51
CA SER A 565 28.63 6.52 -32.75
C SER A 565 27.64 6.98 -33.83
N GLY A 566 28.17 7.63 -34.86
CA GLY A 566 27.42 8.03 -36.05
C GLY A 566 26.22 8.94 -35.77
N THR A 567 25.09 8.65 -36.41
CA THR A 567 23.87 9.48 -36.38
C THR A 567 23.27 9.63 -34.99
N ARG A 568 23.44 8.64 -34.10
CA ARG A 568 22.95 8.68 -32.72
C ARG A 568 23.72 9.70 -31.88
N LEU A 569 25.05 9.70 -32.02
CA LEU A 569 25.92 10.67 -31.35
C LEU A 569 25.66 12.09 -31.86
N ALA A 570 25.56 12.26 -33.18
CA ALA A 570 25.24 13.55 -33.79
C ALA A 570 23.88 14.09 -33.33
N ARG A 571 22.86 13.21 -33.25
CA ARG A 571 21.53 13.57 -32.74
C ARG A 571 21.56 13.95 -31.26
N MET A 572 22.34 13.27 -30.41
CA MET A 572 22.50 13.63 -29.01
C MET A 572 23.13 15.03 -28.85
N HIS A 573 24.28 15.25 -29.51
CA HIS A 573 24.99 16.53 -29.50
C HIS A 573 24.10 17.70 -29.97
N ASN A 574 23.38 17.53 -31.08
CA ASN A 574 22.50 18.56 -31.62
C ASN A 574 21.32 18.90 -30.69
N ASN A 575 20.79 17.93 -29.93
CA ASN A 575 19.70 18.18 -28.99
C ASN A 575 20.17 18.90 -27.72
N ILE A 576 21.37 18.58 -27.22
CA ILE A 576 21.99 19.33 -26.11
C ILE A 576 22.16 20.80 -26.53
N LYS A 577 22.75 21.03 -27.71
CA LYS A 577 22.99 22.37 -28.26
C LYS A 577 21.71 23.19 -28.43
N ARG A 578 20.64 22.59 -28.98
CA ARG A 578 19.38 23.30 -29.27
C ARG A 578 18.59 23.72 -28.04
N ASN A 579 18.79 23.08 -26.88
CA ASN A 579 17.90 23.23 -25.72
C ASN A 579 18.61 23.78 -24.47
N VAL A 580 19.80 24.36 -24.60
CA VAL A 580 20.53 24.99 -23.47
C VAL A 580 19.70 26.09 -22.81
N ASN A 581 18.92 26.83 -23.60
CA ASN A 581 18.14 27.98 -23.13
C ASN A 581 16.62 27.71 -23.04
N HIS A 582 16.13 26.56 -23.51
CA HIS A 582 14.70 26.24 -23.57
C HIS A 582 14.45 24.73 -23.40
N ARG A 583 13.92 24.33 -22.22
CA ARG A 583 13.07 23.16 -21.87
C ARG A 583 13.30 22.77 -20.40
N SER A 584 12.52 21.79 -19.91
CA SER A 584 12.70 21.17 -18.59
C SER A 584 14.15 20.73 -18.35
N ILE A 585 14.78 21.27 -17.29
CA ILE A 585 16.15 20.98 -16.86
C ILE A 585 16.45 19.47 -16.87
N ASP A 586 15.48 18.64 -16.45
CA ASP A 586 15.61 17.18 -16.37
C ASP A 586 15.93 16.49 -17.70
N GLN A 587 15.28 16.88 -18.82
CA GLN A 587 15.52 16.24 -20.12
C GLN A 587 16.89 16.60 -20.69
N TRP A 588 17.32 17.85 -20.47
CA TRP A 588 18.63 18.30 -20.90
C TRP A 588 19.75 17.62 -20.10
N LEU A 589 19.54 17.42 -18.79
CA LEU A 589 20.41 16.64 -17.93
C LEU A 589 20.56 15.19 -18.40
N ASP A 590 19.46 14.55 -18.79
CA ASP A 590 19.50 13.18 -19.31
C ASP A 590 20.33 13.06 -20.60
N TRP A 591 20.23 14.02 -21.53
CA TRP A 591 21.07 14.02 -22.73
C TRP A 591 22.54 14.25 -22.41
N THR A 592 22.81 15.18 -21.50
CA THR A 592 24.15 15.54 -21.04
C THR A 592 24.83 14.36 -20.32
N ARG A 593 24.07 13.60 -19.51
CA ARG A 593 24.56 12.36 -18.90
C ARG A 593 24.84 11.29 -19.96
N ALA A 594 23.93 11.10 -20.92
CA ALA A 594 24.06 10.06 -21.94
C ALA A 594 25.26 10.27 -22.87
N ILE A 595 25.67 11.51 -23.16
CA ILE A 595 26.81 11.78 -24.05
C ILE A 595 28.17 11.56 -23.36
N TYR A 596 28.22 11.50 -22.02
CA TYR A 596 29.46 11.39 -21.24
C TYR A 596 30.38 10.25 -21.69
N GLY A 597 29.83 9.05 -21.91
CA GLY A 597 30.61 7.88 -22.36
C GLY A 597 31.05 7.94 -23.82
N SER A 598 30.56 8.92 -24.58
CA SER A 598 30.75 9.04 -26.03
C SER A 598 31.54 10.29 -26.43
N VAL A 599 32.11 11.01 -25.46
CA VAL A 599 32.90 12.24 -25.68
C VAL A 599 34.05 11.99 -26.66
N ASP A 600 34.73 10.85 -26.54
CA ASP A 600 35.88 10.51 -27.36
C ASP A 600 35.48 10.19 -28.82
N GLY A 601 34.21 9.86 -29.07
CA GLY A 601 33.64 9.69 -30.41
C GLY A 601 33.25 11.00 -31.10
N LEU A 602 33.25 12.14 -30.39
CA LEU A 602 33.00 13.45 -30.98
C LEU A 602 34.26 13.96 -31.71
N ASP A 603 34.07 14.67 -32.82
CA ASP A 603 35.15 15.38 -33.48
C ASP A 603 35.62 16.60 -32.67
N ARG A 604 36.80 17.14 -32.99
CA ARG A 604 37.40 18.26 -32.25
C ARG A 604 36.49 19.50 -32.23
N ALA A 605 35.77 19.75 -33.33
CA ALA A 605 34.85 20.88 -33.45
C ALA A 605 33.63 20.72 -32.52
N SER A 606 33.02 19.53 -32.48
CA SER A 606 31.89 19.22 -31.59
C SER A 606 32.29 19.21 -30.13
N ARG A 607 33.50 18.72 -29.78
CA ARG A 607 34.01 18.81 -28.40
C ARG A 607 34.16 20.27 -27.94
N ARG A 608 34.78 21.12 -28.76
CA ARG A 608 34.91 22.57 -28.48
C ARG A 608 33.55 23.25 -28.39
N SER A 609 32.65 22.96 -29.32
CA SER A 609 31.28 23.46 -29.31
C SER A 609 30.61 23.07 -28.00
N LEU A 610 30.55 21.78 -27.66
CA LEU A 610 29.87 21.30 -26.46
C LEU A 610 30.45 21.91 -25.17
N LEU A 611 31.77 22.01 -25.05
CA LEU A 611 32.43 22.65 -23.91
C LEU A 611 31.99 24.12 -23.76
N ALA A 612 32.06 24.90 -24.85
CA ALA A 612 31.64 26.30 -24.84
C ALA A 612 30.14 26.47 -24.51
N HIS A 613 29.28 25.53 -24.93
CA HIS A 613 27.86 25.57 -24.59
C HIS A 613 27.60 25.19 -23.13
N LEU A 614 28.39 24.27 -22.55
CA LEU A 614 28.28 23.91 -21.15
C LEU A 614 28.73 25.04 -20.24
N ASP A 615 29.76 25.81 -20.61
CA ASP A 615 30.28 26.94 -19.82
C ASP A 615 29.24 28.05 -19.58
N GLY A 616 28.30 28.22 -20.52
CA GLY A 616 27.19 29.18 -20.40
C GLY A 616 26.03 28.76 -19.49
N VAL A 617 26.07 27.56 -18.90
CA VAL A 617 24.99 27.06 -18.03
C VAL A 617 25.17 27.58 -16.60
N PRO A 618 24.21 28.37 -16.05
CA PRO A 618 24.28 28.84 -14.68
C PRO A 618 24.13 27.66 -13.71
N LEU A 619 25.17 27.40 -12.92
CA LEU A 619 25.18 26.38 -11.89
C LEU A 619 24.75 27.02 -10.57
N SER A 620 23.45 27.07 -10.27
CA SER A 620 22.99 27.44 -8.93
C SER A 620 23.23 26.29 -7.95
N GLY A 621 23.60 26.61 -6.71
CA GLY A 621 23.93 25.61 -5.67
C GLY A 621 22.76 24.73 -5.23
N ASP A 622 21.54 24.98 -5.69
CA ASP A 622 20.34 24.21 -5.33
C ASP A 622 20.21 22.87 -6.10
N PHE A 623 21.10 22.58 -7.06
CA PHE A 623 21.05 21.37 -7.89
C PHE A 623 22.39 20.60 -7.92
N ASP A 624 22.75 19.94 -6.80
CA ASP A 624 23.98 19.17 -6.65
C ASP A 624 24.28 18.18 -7.80
N GLN A 625 23.25 17.51 -8.33
CA GLN A 625 23.41 16.57 -9.44
C GLN A 625 23.74 17.24 -10.78
N LEU A 626 23.17 18.42 -11.05
CA LEU A 626 23.44 19.20 -12.26
C LEU A 626 24.88 19.70 -12.24
N PHE A 627 25.32 20.21 -11.08
CA PHE A 627 26.69 20.63 -10.87
C PHE A 627 27.68 19.50 -11.14
N SER A 628 27.49 18.33 -10.52
CA SER A 628 28.38 17.17 -10.68
C SER A 628 28.48 16.69 -12.14
N ILE A 629 27.36 16.47 -12.83
CA ILE A 629 27.38 15.92 -14.20
C ILE A 629 28.01 16.91 -15.19
N VAL A 630 27.67 18.19 -15.08
CA VAL A 630 28.22 19.22 -15.98
C VAL A 630 29.71 19.40 -15.71
N PHE A 631 30.12 19.45 -14.45
CA PHE A 631 31.54 19.55 -14.07
C PHE A 631 32.35 18.36 -14.59
N GLU A 632 31.88 17.13 -14.36
CA GLU A 632 32.55 15.91 -14.85
C GLU A 632 32.63 15.87 -16.38
N LEU A 633 31.57 16.28 -17.08
CA LEU A 633 31.57 16.33 -18.53
C LEU A 633 32.53 17.41 -19.08
N ARG A 634 32.57 18.60 -18.46
CA ARG A 634 33.55 19.65 -18.81
C ARG A 634 34.97 19.16 -18.61
N ALA A 635 35.26 18.53 -17.46
CA ALA A 635 36.57 17.96 -17.18
C ALA A 635 36.96 16.90 -18.20
N ARG A 636 36.04 16.00 -18.57
CA ARG A 636 36.28 14.97 -19.59
C ARG A 636 36.49 15.55 -20.98
N LEU A 637 35.71 16.56 -21.38
CA LEU A 637 35.87 17.27 -22.66
C LEU A 637 37.23 17.98 -22.72
N LEU A 638 37.62 18.68 -21.66
CA LEU A 638 38.93 19.32 -21.53
C LEU A 638 40.07 18.30 -21.62
N ALA A 639 40.00 17.22 -20.84
CA ALA A 639 40.99 16.15 -20.89
C ALA A 639 41.10 15.55 -22.30
N SER A 640 39.98 15.26 -22.96
CA SER A 640 39.94 14.72 -24.32
C SER A 640 40.47 15.71 -25.37
N LEU A 641 40.30 17.02 -25.18
CA LEU A 641 40.85 18.07 -26.05
C LEU A 641 42.37 18.29 -25.84
N LEU A 642 42.86 18.14 -24.62
CA LEU A 642 44.26 18.28 -24.27
C LEU A 642 45.07 17.03 -24.68
N LEU A 643 44.55 15.84 -24.40
CA LEU A 643 45.18 14.56 -24.70
C LEU A 643 45.06 14.18 -26.19
N GLY A 644 44.02 14.65 -26.88
CA GLY A 644 43.84 14.43 -28.33
C GLY A 644 44.89 15.12 -29.22
N ASN A 645 45.73 15.98 -28.65
CA ASN A 645 46.88 16.58 -29.33
C ASN A 645 48.13 15.68 -29.34
N ALA A 646 48.17 14.58 -28.55
CA ALA A 646 49.39 13.77 -28.39
C ALA A 646 49.50 12.59 -29.37
N GLY A 647 48.54 12.38 -30.29
CA GLY A 647 48.43 11.12 -31.05
C GLY A 647 48.34 11.20 -32.57
N ASN A 648 48.25 12.38 -33.20
CA ASN A 648 47.94 12.47 -34.64
C ASN A 648 49.06 12.98 -35.56
N ASP A 649 50.29 13.14 -35.07
CA ASP A 649 51.45 13.46 -35.93
C ASP A 649 52.33 12.25 -36.28
N ARG A 650 51.91 11.02 -35.96
CA ARG A 650 52.54 9.79 -36.48
C ARG A 650 51.52 8.70 -36.78
N GLN A 651 50.80 8.85 -37.90
CA GLN A 651 50.59 7.81 -38.93
C GLN A 651 49.41 8.19 -39.83
N VAL A 652 49.72 8.84 -40.95
CA VAL A 652 48.93 8.70 -42.18
C VAL A 652 49.81 8.00 -43.21
N SER A 653 49.64 6.68 -43.29
CA SER A 653 50.02 5.78 -44.39
C SER A 653 49.72 4.36 -43.84
N LYS A 654 48.69 3.61 -44.22
CA LYS A 654 47.98 3.50 -45.49
C LYS A 654 46.52 3.09 -45.25
N GLN A 655 45.64 3.64 -46.07
CA GLN A 655 44.25 3.23 -46.25
C GLN A 655 44.14 1.99 -47.18
N THR A 656 43.00 1.30 -47.00
CA THR A 656 42.18 0.56 -47.99
C THR A 656 42.66 -0.78 -48.56
N ALA A 657 41.89 -1.84 -48.27
CA ALA A 657 40.95 -2.53 -49.19
C ALA A 657 40.78 -4.01 -48.75
N THR A 658 39.70 -4.36 -48.03
CA THR A 658 38.44 -4.97 -48.51
C THR A 658 38.50 -6.39 -49.06
N PHE A 659 37.48 -7.19 -48.68
CA PHE A 659 36.83 -8.33 -49.35
C PHE A 659 36.95 -9.73 -48.72
N GLY A 660 35.77 -10.30 -48.44
CA GLY A 660 35.42 -11.67 -48.86
C GLY A 660 35.70 -12.83 -47.90
N CYS A 661 34.63 -13.46 -47.39
CA CYS A 661 34.57 -14.92 -47.43
C CYS A 661 34.56 -15.35 -48.92
N PRO A 662 35.19 -16.47 -49.31
CA PRO A 662 34.45 -17.74 -49.23
C PRO A 662 35.28 -19.02 -48.96
N SER A 663 34.56 -20.01 -48.43
CA SER A 663 34.58 -21.45 -48.76
C SER A 663 35.82 -22.35 -48.57
N ASN A 664 35.53 -23.42 -47.83
CA ASN A 664 35.86 -24.84 -48.04
C ASN A 664 37.17 -25.44 -47.51
N ALA A 665 36.97 -26.37 -46.56
CA ALA A 665 37.42 -27.77 -46.54
C ALA A 665 38.81 -28.13 -47.11
N ILE A 666 39.60 -28.88 -46.33
CA ILE A 666 40.00 -30.28 -46.59
C ILE A 666 41.07 -30.72 -45.55
N THR A 667 40.67 -31.73 -44.78
CA THR A 667 41.36 -32.91 -44.20
C THR A 667 42.86 -33.00 -43.91
N ASN A 668 43.10 -33.63 -42.75
CA ASN A 668 44.01 -34.74 -42.44
C ASN A 668 45.51 -34.52 -42.20
N GLY A 669 45.93 -34.97 -41.01
CA GLY A 669 47.01 -35.93 -40.87
C GLY A 669 48.19 -35.46 -40.02
N GLY A 670 48.46 -36.16 -38.92
CA GLY A 670 49.77 -36.15 -38.27
C GLY A 670 49.75 -35.93 -36.76
N GLU A 671 49.62 -37.06 -36.06
CA GLU A 671 50.16 -37.42 -34.73
C GLU A 671 51.07 -36.40 -34.01
N ILE A 672 50.87 -36.24 -32.70
CA ILE A 672 51.85 -36.63 -31.65
C ILE A 672 51.17 -36.64 -30.27
N GLU A 673 51.55 -37.67 -29.53
CA GLU A 673 51.22 -38.15 -28.19
C GLU A 673 51.27 -37.16 -26.99
N PRO A 674 50.77 -37.60 -25.80
CA PRO A 674 50.53 -36.76 -24.64
C PRO A 674 51.76 -36.63 -23.73
N ALA A 675 51.94 -35.46 -23.11
CA ALA A 675 52.92 -35.30 -22.03
C ALA A 675 52.35 -34.47 -20.87
N THR A 676 52.08 -35.21 -19.80
CA THR A 676 52.01 -34.78 -18.41
C THR A 676 53.01 -33.67 -18.04
N LYS A 677 52.58 -32.68 -17.24
CA LYS A 677 53.20 -32.34 -15.93
C LYS A 677 52.50 -31.20 -15.21
N LYS A 678 52.18 -31.52 -13.95
CA LYS A 678 51.88 -30.65 -12.81
C LYS A 678 52.68 -29.33 -12.79
N ARG A 679 52.02 -28.24 -12.38
CA ARG A 679 52.47 -27.43 -11.23
C ARG A 679 51.35 -26.51 -10.71
N LYS A 680 51.08 -26.66 -9.41
CA LYS A 680 50.52 -25.62 -8.54
C LYS A 680 51.44 -24.39 -8.56
N ILE A 681 50.89 -23.19 -8.67
CA ILE A 681 50.54 -22.27 -7.56
C ILE A 681 49.31 -21.49 -8.03
#